data_AF-H1V5Q4-F1
#
_entry.id   AF-H1V5Q4-F1
#
_cell.length_a   1.000
_cell.length_b   1.000
_cell.length_c   1.000
_cell.angle_alpha   90.00
_cell.angle_beta   90.00
_cell.angle_gamma   90.00
#
_symmetry.space_group_name_H-M   'P 1'
#
loop_
_entity.id
_entity.type
_entity.pdbx_description
1 polymer ?
#
loop_
_entity_poly.entity_id
_entity_poly.type
_entity_poly.pdbx_seq_one_letter_code
_entity_poly.pdbx_strand_id
1 'polypeptide(L)'
;MIEDDSHVEIDLQAIFDHLKPMTEYEMVISKPGIADDSFHFVESSNTSEIGPYEVEIQTLSAALHLNDLHTAMGRTSDNRLGLDVLGIVYKIGSKVKDIRCGEQVLAIVPGAFKTAHRVDQGFVKPAPPPFECCQYTPSNLIAACYALCSVGRLTRKKRVLIHAGASSYGQAAIRVATLIGAEVFATVLGEGSEAQRATLIDSHRLPEDHILDANGDSFVADILRFGKVNVLYNTTQEHTAVSFKCVKPSGCVVQLAHNAGPAVSVPVTATTYVKLDLGLLLEEDPELVKNLFSIVDHFVFDYLRKSASLQCQPVHRFPMSNFKDAFTQIEREPYHGLAMMEANQDTLARVAREVQSRSLAEVIDPDGTYVLAGGLGGLGRSIAKLLADNGARKLVFLSRSGGSADAQAFVNSLDGVDAKAIAVDITDREALEALLPALGKISGVVQCAAVIRDALFEKMSHADWTAAFRPKAVGAINLVDVFGPDLSALGKADRCDLCGPWFLFLSSASGVIGNRGQANYAAANAVQDALAQSLPRAVSLDLGPVLEAGMLVEDEETLAKLRGAGFYGIRHRDFLTMVERAITGEVVTGVATPAQIVSGVGTGGLIRQNNPGDPFWSRSAMYSYMNTVDMPVTAPEEEYSGNGGLPSEADVKRMLAACSDTEAAAGIICTGLVQLMAKAMTLLPEEIDPERAPSAYGVDSLIFRNAGGVDVSVFEILGETSVRGLAGMVANRGNWQGEKERAASCA
;
A
#
# COMPACT_ATOMS: atom_id res chain seq x y z
N MET A 1 -5.47 2.36 1.36
CA MET A 1 -4.17 2.56 2.02
C MET A 1 -4.47 3.16 3.36
N ILE A 2 -4.03 2.51 4.43
CA ILE A 2 -4.23 2.99 5.80
C ILE A 2 -3.61 4.39 5.86
N GLU A 3 -4.44 5.41 6.10
CA GLU A 3 -3.95 6.65 6.70
C GLU A 3 -3.53 6.25 8.11
N ASP A 4 -2.22 6.20 8.40
CA ASP A 4 -1.74 5.83 9.73
C ASP A 4 -0.69 6.84 10.20
N ASP A 5 -1.17 7.85 10.91
CA ASP A 5 -0.40 8.66 11.87
C ASP A 5 -0.24 7.93 13.22
N SER A 6 -0.57 6.64 13.28
CA SER A 6 -0.32 5.76 14.40
C SER A 6 0.71 4.71 14.01
N HIS A 7 1.76 4.54 14.82
CA HIS A 7 2.48 3.28 14.72
C HIS A 7 1.63 2.24 15.41
N VAL A 8 1.50 1.12 14.74
CA VAL A 8 0.67 0.02 15.16
C VAL A 8 1.57 -1.04 15.78
N GLU A 9 1.37 -1.36 17.06
CA GLU A 9 1.94 -2.58 17.65
C GLU A 9 0.99 -3.73 17.35
N ILE A 10 1.53 -4.87 16.90
CA ILE A 10 0.72 -6.05 16.58
C ILE A 10 0.85 -7.05 17.72
N ASP A 11 -0.21 -7.17 18.51
CA ASP A 11 -0.33 -8.13 19.61
C ASP A 11 -1.23 -9.31 19.24
N LEU A 12 -0.99 -10.48 19.83
CA LEU A 12 -1.91 -11.61 19.73
C LEU A 12 -3.00 -11.48 20.79
N GLN A 13 -4.26 -11.37 20.36
CA GLN A 13 -5.41 -11.19 21.26
C GLN A 13 -6.57 -12.12 20.90
N ALA A 14 -7.29 -12.59 21.92
CA ALA A 14 -8.53 -13.33 21.76
C ALA A 14 -9.69 -12.35 21.53
N ILE A 15 -9.96 -12.01 20.27
CA ILE A 15 -10.99 -11.03 19.87
C ILE A 15 -12.33 -11.66 19.46
N PHE A 16 -12.48 -12.98 19.55
CA PHE A 16 -13.68 -13.72 19.15
C PHE A 16 -14.40 -14.36 20.36
N ASP A 17 -14.79 -13.53 21.33
CA ASP A 17 -15.59 -13.93 22.50
C ASP A 17 -17.11 -13.72 22.30
N HIS A 18 -17.80 -14.79 21.88
CA HIS A 18 -19.25 -14.77 21.64
C HIS A 18 -20.13 -14.68 22.90
N LEU A 19 -19.54 -14.62 24.11
CA LEU A 19 -20.27 -14.58 25.38
C LEU A 19 -20.33 -13.18 26.02
N LYS A 20 -19.65 -12.18 25.44
CA LYS A 20 -19.57 -10.82 25.99
C LYS A 20 -19.86 -9.75 24.92
N PRO A 21 -20.24 -8.53 25.33
CA PRO A 21 -20.22 -7.38 24.43
C PRO A 21 -18.78 -7.23 23.92
N MET A 22 -18.60 -7.35 22.61
CA MET A 22 -17.28 -7.31 21.99
C MET A 22 -17.01 -5.96 21.36
N THR A 23 -15.79 -5.50 21.54
CA THR A 23 -15.18 -4.50 20.67
C THR A 23 -15.22 -5.03 19.24
N GLU A 24 -15.69 -4.21 18.30
CA GLU A 24 -15.74 -4.60 16.89
C GLU A 24 -14.30 -4.50 16.32
N TYR A 25 -13.87 -5.51 15.58
CA TYR A 25 -12.59 -5.53 14.89
C TYR A 25 -12.79 -5.95 13.44
N GLU A 26 -12.00 -5.39 12.55
CA GLU A 26 -12.00 -5.70 11.12
C GLU A 26 -10.58 -6.03 10.65
N MET A 27 -10.44 -7.09 9.86
CA MET A 27 -9.16 -7.47 9.27
C MET A 27 -8.80 -6.51 8.13
N VAL A 28 -7.55 -6.05 8.15
CA VAL A 28 -6.95 -5.18 7.15
C VAL A 28 -5.72 -5.86 6.54
N ILE A 29 -5.57 -5.66 5.23
CA ILE A 29 -4.39 -6.06 4.47
C ILE A 29 -3.35 -4.94 4.59
N SER A 30 -2.29 -5.17 5.35
CA SER A 30 -1.22 -4.20 5.61
C SER A 30 -0.31 -3.98 4.40
N LYS A 31 -0.03 -5.07 3.69
CA LYS A 31 0.83 -5.11 2.50
C LYS A 31 0.36 -6.24 1.57
N PRO A 32 0.47 -6.06 0.24
CA PRO A 32 0.21 -7.12 -0.71
C PRO A 32 1.06 -8.38 -0.44
N GLY A 33 0.44 -9.55 -0.56
CA GLY A 33 1.06 -10.87 -0.36
C GLY A 33 0.36 -11.70 0.71
N ILE A 34 0.83 -12.94 0.90
CA ILE A 34 0.23 -13.93 1.82
C ILE A 34 1.10 -14.23 3.05
N ALA A 35 1.99 -13.32 3.42
CA ALA A 35 2.84 -13.48 4.60
C ALA A 35 2.04 -13.35 5.91
N ASP A 36 2.55 -13.92 7.01
CA ASP A 36 1.85 -13.90 8.31
C ASP A 36 1.59 -12.49 8.85
N ASP A 37 2.40 -11.51 8.45
CA ASP A 37 2.30 -10.10 8.83
C ASP A 37 1.54 -9.23 7.79
N SER A 38 1.04 -9.84 6.70
CA SER A 38 0.20 -9.16 5.71
C SER A 38 -1.22 -8.88 6.23
N PHE A 39 -1.68 -9.56 7.27
CA PHE A 39 -3.04 -9.47 7.79
C PHE A 39 -3.04 -9.17 9.29
N HIS A 40 -3.79 -8.16 9.72
CA HIS A 40 -4.04 -7.87 11.12
C HIS A 40 -5.43 -7.26 11.29
N PHE A 41 -5.98 -7.36 12.50
CA PHE A 41 -7.26 -6.78 12.86
C PHE A 41 -7.06 -5.42 13.49
N VAL A 42 -7.81 -4.42 13.03
CA VAL A 42 -7.88 -3.09 13.66
C VAL A 42 -9.20 -2.96 14.40
N GLU A 43 -9.21 -2.22 15.51
CA GLU A 43 -10.46 -1.87 16.19
C GLU A 43 -11.32 -1.00 15.27
N SER A 44 -12.58 -1.42 15.07
CA SER A 44 -13.59 -0.63 14.37
C SER A 44 -14.59 -0.11 15.39
N SER A 45 -14.85 1.20 15.42
CA SER A 45 -15.82 1.78 16.34
C SER A 45 -17.11 2.12 15.61
N ASN A 46 -18.16 1.33 15.83
CA ASN A 46 -19.50 1.68 15.39
C ASN A 46 -20.39 2.04 16.58
N THR A 47 -20.33 3.31 16.99
CA THR A 47 -21.08 3.85 18.14
C THR A 47 -22.55 4.12 17.84
N SER A 48 -23.00 3.94 16.59
CA SER A 48 -24.39 4.18 16.20
C SER A 48 -25.35 3.14 16.78
N GLU A 49 -26.59 3.54 17.04
CA GLU A 49 -27.66 2.59 17.37
C GLU A 49 -27.99 1.72 16.15
N ILE A 50 -28.33 0.45 16.38
CA ILE A 50 -28.71 -0.49 15.32
C ILE A 50 -29.94 0.03 14.56
N GLY A 51 -29.89 0.01 13.24
CA GLY A 51 -30.98 0.42 12.37
C GLY A 51 -32.23 -0.45 12.54
N PRO A 52 -33.42 0.04 12.17
CA PRO A 52 -34.68 -0.67 12.41
C PRO A 52 -34.80 -2.01 11.68
N TYR A 53 -34.11 -2.20 10.55
CA TYR A 53 -34.11 -3.43 9.76
C TYR A 53 -32.78 -4.17 9.78
N GLU A 54 -31.84 -3.73 10.62
CA GLU A 54 -30.51 -4.32 10.70
C GLU A 54 -30.47 -5.49 11.69
N VAL A 55 -29.57 -6.42 11.43
CA VAL A 55 -29.23 -7.55 12.27
C VAL A 55 -27.73 -7.47 12.54
N GLU A 56 -27.36 -7.55 13.82
CA GLU A 56 -25.98 -7.62 14.26
C GLU A 56 -25.59 -9.07 14.49
N ILE A 57 -24.57 -9.54 13.78
CA ILE A 57 -24.13 -10.93 13.72
C ILE A 57 -22.70 -11.01 14.21
N GLN A 58 -22.44 -11.85 15.20
CA GLN A 58 -21.10 -12.21 15.64
C GLN A 58 -20.55 -13.36 14.79
N THR A 59 -19.35 -13.19 14.26
CA THR A 59 -18.76 -14.11 13.28
C THR A 59 -18.27 -15.39 13.94
N LEU A 60 -18.75 -16.54 13.47
CA LEU A 60 -18.21 -17.86 13.81
C LEU A 60 -17.25 -18.37 12.73
N SER A 61 -17.60 -18.18 11.47
CA SER A 61 -16.72 -18.56 10.36
C SER A 61 -16.99 -17.73 9.10
N ALA A 62 -15.97 -17.63 8.24
CA ALA A 62 -16.02 -16.93 6.97
C ALA A 62 -15.32 -17.73 5.88
N ALA A 63 -15.82 -17.66 4.64
CA ALA A 63 -15.25 -18.38 3.51
C ALA A 63 -14.17 -17.57 2.78
N LEU A 64 -13.14 -18.27 2.29
CA LEU A 64 -12.16 -17.74 1.33
C LEU A 64 -12.30 -18.45 -0.02
N HIS A 65 -12.17 -17.66 -1.09
CA HIS A 65 -12.20 -18.10 -2.46
C HIS A 65 -10.94 -17.66 -3.22
N LEU A 66 -10.73 -18.22 -4.42
CA LEU A 66 -9.60 -17.86 -5.27
C LEU A 66 -9.53 -16.36 -5.60
N ASN A 67 -10.69 -15.70 -5.72
CA ASN A 67 -10.74 -14.24 -5.93
C ASN A 67 -10.12 -13.47 -4.74
N ASP A 68 -10.31 -13.93 -3.50
CA ASP A 68 -9.72 -13.31 -2.31
C ASP A 68 -8.20 -13.39 -2.33
N LEU A 69 -7.62 -14.46 -2.90
CA LEU A 69 -6.17 -14.59 -3.08
C LEU A 69 -5.64 -13.51 -4.03
N HIS A 70 -6.36 -13.20 -5.11
CA HIS A 70 -5.97 -12.11 -6.01
C HIS A 70 -6.00 -10.75 -5.31
N THR A 71 -6.99 -10.51 -4.44
CA THR A 71 -7.07 -9.31 -3.61
C THR A 71 -5.94 -9.22 -2.59
N ALA A 72 -5.66 -10.30 -1.86
CA ALA A 72 -4.53 -10.40 -0.93
C ALA A 72 -3.19 -10.12 -1.61
N MET A 73 -3.00 -10.61 -2.84
CA MET A 73 -1.79 -10.40 -3.65
C MET A 73 -1.68 -8.98 -4.26
N GLY A 74 -2.64 -8.08 -4.00
CA GLY A 74 -2.65 -6.72 -4.54
C GLY A 74 -2.93 -6.65 -6.05
N ARG A 75 -3.55 -7.69 -6.62
CA ARG A 75 -3.90 -7.74 -8.05
C ARG A 75 -5.25 -7.08 -8.36
N THR A 76 -5.98 -6.64 -7.33
CA THR A 76 -7.27 -5.95 -7.44
C THR A 76 -7.24 -4.61 -6.70
N SER A 77 -8.16 -3.71 -7.03
CA SER A 77 -8.36 -2.46 -6.30
C SER A 77 -9.21 -2.59 -5.03
N ASP A 78 -9.85 -3.74 -4.79
CA ASP A 78 -10.55 -4.04 -3.54
C ASP A 78 -9.54 -4.31 -2.40
N ASN A 79 -9.98 -4.15 -1.17
CA ASN A 79 -9.22 -4.43 0.06
C ASN A 79 -10.02 -5.26 1.08
N ARG A 80 -11.27 -5.65 0.76
CA ARG A 80 -12.11 -6.50 1.60
C ARG A 80 -12.04 -7.94 1.09
N LEU A 81 -11.99 -8.89 2.01
CA LEU A 81 -11.96 -10.32 1.69
C LEU A 81 -13.24 -10.99 2.15
N GLY A 82 -13.69 -11.98 1.37
CA GLY A 82 -14.82 -12.83 1.68
C GLY A 82 -16.17 -12.14 1.54
N LEU A 83 -17.17 -12.92 1.16
CA LEU A 83 -18.56 -12.48 1.03
C LEU A 83 -19.51 -13.18 1.99
N ASP A 84 -19.08 -14.25 2.66
CA ASP A 84 -19.96 -15.13 3.41
C ASP A 84 -19.56 -15.22 4.87
N VAL A 85 -20.56 -15.07 5.73
CA VAL A 85 -20.41 -15.21 7.18
C VAL A 85 -21.42 -16.22 7.69
N LEU A 86 -20.94 -17.18 8.47
CA LEU A 86 -21.75 -17.91 9.44
C LEU A 86 -21.53 -17.25 10.80
N GLY A 87 -22.61 -16.95 11.51
CA GLY A 87 -22.51 -16.27 12.79
C GLY A 87 -23.73 -16.47 13.68
N ILE A 88 -23.69 -15.85 14.86
CA ILE A 88 -24.78 -15.83 15.85
C ILE A 88 -25.35 -14.43 15.90
N VAL A 89 -26.68 -14.32 15.87
CA VAL A 89 -27.36 -13.03 16.01
C VAL A 89 -27.20 -12.52 17.43
N TYR A 90 -26.55 -11.38 17.60
CA TYR A 90 -26.37 -10.72 18.88
C TYR A 90 -27.50 -9.71 19.16
N LYS A 91 -27.82 -8.87 18.17
CA LYS A 91 -28.82 -7.81 18.29
C LYS A 91 -29.65 -7.68 17.02
N ILE A 92 -30.89 -7.22 17.15
CA ILE A 92 -31.81 -7.00 16.03
C ILE A 92 -32.46 -5.62 16.12
N GLY A 93 -32.74 -5.04 14.95
CA GLY A 93 -33.50 -3.81 14.79
C GLY A 93 -34.99 -3.99 15.15
N SER A 94 -35.64 -2.89 15.50
CA SER A 94 -37.04 -2.88 15.97
C SER A 94 -38.09 -3.39 14.99
N LYS A 95 -37.76 -3.48 13.69
CA LYS A 95 -38.65 -3.96 12.62
C LYS A 95 -38.25 -5.34 12.07
N VAL A 96 -37.21 -5.97 12.61
CA VAL A 96 -36.83 -7.35 12.28
C VAL A 96 -37.79 -8.31 13.00
N LYS A 97 -38.37 -9.26 12.27
CA LYS A 97 -39.40 -10.18 12.81
C LYS A 97 -39.06 -11.66 12.68
N ASP A 98 -38.34 -12.02 11.63
CA ASP A 98 -38.14 -13.42 11.23
C ASP A 98 -36.83 -14.03 11.77
N ILE A 99 -36.02 -13.24 12.48
CA ILE A 99 -34.71 -13.61 13.02
C ILE A 99 -34.67 -13.28 14.52
N ARG A 100 -34.09 -14.16 15.34
CA ARG A 100 -34.00 -13.98 16.81
C ARG A 100 -32.56 -13.89 17.31
N CYS A 101 -32.34 -13.13 18.38
CA CYS A 101 -31.07 -13.15 19.10
C CYS A 101 -30.73 -14.58 19.59
N GLY A 102 -29.47 -14.97 19.47
CA GLY A 102 -28.94 -16.31 19.77
C GLY A 102 -29.09 -17.31 18.63
N GLU A 103 -29.79 -16.96 17.54
CA GLU A 103 -29.94 -17.84 16.38
C GLU A 103 -28.68 -17.83 15.51
N GLN A 104 -28.31 -18.99 14.96
CA GLN A 104 -27.24 -19.07 13.97
C GLN A 104 -27.78 -18.72 12.58
N VAL A 105 -27.06 -17.87 11.88
CA VAL A 105 -27.47 -17.32 10.59
C VAL A 105 -26.31 -17.34 9.60
N LEU A 106 -26.68 -17.43 8.33
CA LEU A 106 -25.81 -17.16 7.19
C LEU A 106 -26.12 -15.78 6.66
N ALA A 107 -25.06 -15.02 6.38
CA ALA A 107 -25.18 -13.71 5.79
C ALA A 107 -24.25 -13.55 4.58
N ILE A 108 -24.68 -12.72 3.64
CA ILE A 108 -23.82 -12.18 2.58
C ILE A 108 -23.43 -10.75 2.95
N VAL A 109 -22.13 -10.48 3.00
CA VAL A 109 -21.57 -9.20 3.47
C VAL A 109 -20.43 -8.75 2.56
N PRO A 110 -20.22 -7.44 2.37
CA PRO A 110 -19.02 -6.94 1.72
C PRO A 110 -17.86 -6.92 2.74
N GLY A 111 -17.05 -7.98 2.75
CA GLY A 111 -15.95 -8.18 3.70
C GLY A 111 -16.39 -9.00 4.91
N ALA A 112 -16.00 -10.27 4.93
CA ALA A 112 -16.45 -11.27 5.90
C ALA A 112 -15.54 -11.41 7.15
N PHE A 113 -14.34 -10.84 7.13
CA PHE A 113 -13.35 -11.00 8.22
C PHE A 113 -13.46 -9.90 9.26
N LYS A 114 -14.54 -9.94 10.05
CA LYS A 114 -14.79 -9.05 11.19
C LYS A 114 -15.26 -9.85 12.39
N THR A 115 -15.16 -9.29 13.60
CA THR A 115 -15.73 -9.93 14.80
C THR A 115 -17.25 -9.80 14.85
N ALA A 116 -17.80 -8.72 14.29
CA ALA A 116 -19.22 -8.49 14.15
C ALA A 116 -19.59 -7.79 12.83
N HIS A 117 -20.81 -8.05 12.35
CA HIS A 117 -21.38 -7.45 11.16
C HIS A 117 -22.74 -6.86 11.46
N ARG A 118 -23.02 -5.64 11.01
CA ARG A 118 -24.38 -5.09 10.95
C ARG A 118 -24.86 -5.14 9.51
N VAL A 119 -25.95 -5.84 9.27
CA VAL A 119 -26.43 -6.14 7.91
C VAL A 119 -27.94 -5.96 7.84
N ASP A 120 -28.46 -5.48 6.71
CA ASP A 120 -29.89 -5.47 6.44
C ASP A 120 -30.44 -6.91 6.52
N GLN A 121 -31.58 -7.11 7.17
CA GLN A 121 -32.20 -8.43 7.35
C GLN A 121 -32.44 -9.18 6.03
N GLY A 122 -32.53 -8.49 4.88
CA GLY A 122 -32.68 -9.12 3.57
C GLY A 122 -31.46 -9.94 3.14
N PHE A 123 -30.29 -9.69 3.74
CA PHE A 123 -29.04 -10.40 3.52
C PHE A 123 -28.73 -11.46 4.57
N VAL A 124 -29.71 -11.82 5.41
CA VAL A 124 -29.52 -12.76 6.52
C VAL A 124 -30.57 -13.85 6.45
N LYS A 125 -30.16 -15.12 6.57
CA LYS A 125 -31.05 -16.29 6.58
C LYS A 125 -30.66 -17.28 7.68
N PRO A 126 -31.62 -18.01 8.29
CA PRO A 126 -31.30 -19.04 9.28
C PRO A 126 -30.37 -20.11 8.73
N ALA A 127 -29.29 -20.40 9.47
CA ALA A 127 -28.37 -21.48 9.14
C ALA A 127 -29.06 -22.84 9.39
N PRO A 128 -28.98 -23.81 8.46
CA PRO A 128 -29.56 -25.13 8.66
C PRO A 128 -28.68 -26.02 9.54
N PRO A 129 -29.29 -26.98 10.26
CA PRO A 129 -28.55 -27.98 11.00
C PRO A 129 -27.87 -29.02 10.08
N PRO A 130 -26.76 -29.64 10.51
CA PRO A 130 -26.07 -29.42 11.79
C PRO A 130 -25.25 -28.13 11.82
N PHE A 131 -25.40 -27.41 12.93
CA PHE A 131 -24.85 -26.08 13.21
C PHE A 131 -23.31 -26.00 13.30
N GLU A 132 -22.61 -27.14 13.28
CA GLU A 132 -21.16 -27.22 13.47
C GLU A 132 -20.36 -27.06 12.16
N CYS A 133 -21.01 -27.10 11.01
CA CYS A 133 -20.30 -26.93 9.74
C CYS A 133 -21.21 -26.52 8.58
N CYS A 134 -21.19 -25.23 8.24
CA CYS A 134 -21.77 -24.81 6.98
C CYS A 134 -20.80 -25.15 5.83
N GLN A 135 -21.06 -26.27 5.15
CA GLN A 135 -20.26 -26.75 4.01
C GLN A 135 -20.76 -26.19 2.68
N TYR A 136 -21.31 -24.99 2.71
CA TYR A 136 -21.75 -24.25 1.54
C TYR A 136 -21.81 -22.77 1.90
N THR A 137 -21.74 -21.91 0.88
CA THR A 137 -21.76 -20.46 1.04
C THR A 137 -22.95 -19.86 0.28
N PRO A 138 -23.67 -18.88 0.85
CA PRO A 138 -24.67 -18.11 0.13
C PRO A 138 -24.17 -17.58 -1.23
N SER A 139 -22.96 -17.02 -1.27
CA SER A 139 -22.34 -16.47 -2.47
C SER A 139 -22.29 -17.46 -3.63
N ASN A 140 -21.80 -18.68 -3.38
CA ASN A 140 -21.66 -19.71 -4.40
C ASN A 140 -23.02 -20.12 -4.98
N LEU A 141 -24.04 -20.24 -4.13
CA LEU A 141 -25.38 -20.65 -4.53
C LEU A 141 -26.14 -19.52 -5.23
N ILE A 142 -25.97 -18.28 -4.77
CA ILE A 142 -26.50 -17.08 -5.45
C ILE A 142 -25.87 -16.94 -6.84
N ALA A 143 -24.55 -17.06 -6.95
CA ALA A 143 -23.84 -17.02 -8.23
C ALA A 143 -24.31 -18.13 -9.17
N ALA A 144 -24.48 -19.36 -8.67
CA ALA A 144 -25.01 -20.48 -9.44
C ALA A 144 -26.47 -20.23 -9.89
N CYS A 145 -27.35 -19.75 -9.01
CA CYS A 145 -28.74 -19.44 -9.36
C CYS A 145 -28.83 -18.29 -10.36
N TYR A 146 -28.02 -17.24 -10.21
CA TYR A 146 -27.95 -16.16 -11.17
C TYR A 146 -27.48 -16.66 -12.54
N ALA A 147 -26.37 -17.40 -12.57
CA ALA A 147 -25.78 -17.91 -13.80
C ALA A 147 -26.70 -18.90 -14.53
N LEU A 148 -27.25 -19.88 -13.82
CA LEU A 148 -28.01 -20.97 -14.42
C LEU A 148 -29.50 -20.64 -14.63
N CYS A 149 -30.13 -19.94 -13.69
CA CYS A 149 -31.56 -19.66 -13.73
C CYS A 149 -31.85 -18.31 -14.40
N SER A 150 -31.28 -17.22 -13.87
CA SER A 150 -31.60 -15.86 -14.32
C SER A 150 -31.07 -15.57 -15.72
N VAL A 151 -29.76 -15.76 -15.91
CA VAL A 151 -29.09 -15.49 -17.19
C VAL A 151 -29.21 -16.69 -18.13
N GLY A 152 -28.81 -17.88 -17.66
CA GLY A 152 -28.75 -19.09 -18.47
C GLY A 152 -30.11 -19.68 -18.86
N ARG A 153 -31.19 -19.33 -18.13
CA ARG A 153 -32.56 -19.82 -18.35
C ARG A 153 -32.59 -21.35 -18.55
N LEU A 154 -31.82 -22.04 -17.70
CA LEU A 154 -31.69 -23.48 -17.72
C LEU A 154 -33.01 -24.12 -17.32
N THR A 155 -33.40 -25.18 -18.03
CA THR A 155 -34.64 -25.91 -17.78
C THR A 155 -34.35 -27.40 -17.79
N ARG A 156 -35.30 -28.20 -17.29
CA ARG A 156 -35.20 -29.66 -17.29
C ARG A 156 -34.76 -30.20 -18.66
N LYS A 157 -33.86 -31.19 -18.66
CA LYS A 157 -33.26 -31.84 -19.85
C LYS A 157 -32.39 -30.94 -20.75
N LYS A 158 -32.18 -29.66 -20.43
CA LYS A 158 -31.12 -28.86 -21.10
C LYS A 158 -29.75 -29.27 -20.54
N ARG A 159 -28.72 -29.06 -21.35
CA ARG A 159 -27.33 -29.38 -21.00
C ARG A 159 -26.58 -28.18 -20.45
N VAL A 160 -25.79 -28.40 -19.41
CA VAL A 160 -24.89 -27.40 -18.84
C VAL A 160 -23.46 -27.97 -18.75
N LEU A 161 -22.46 -27.15 -19.09
CA LEU A 161 -21.06 -27.44 -18.81
C LEU A 161 -20.58 -26.51 -17.68
N ILE A 162 -19.98 -27.07 -16.65
CA ILE A 162 -19.47 -26.33 -15.47
C ILE A 162 -17.96 -26.53 -15.42
N HIS A 163 -17.18 -25.46 -15.61
CA HIS A 163 -15.73 -25.55 -15.43
C HIS A 163 -15.36 -25.64 -13.94
N ALA A 164 -14.20 -26.23 -13.67
CA ALA A 164 -13.70 -26.49 -12.31
C ALA A 164 -14.80 -27.03 -11.40
N GLY A 165 -15.44 -28.13 -11.82
CA GLY A 165 -16.66 -28.63 -11.17
C GLY A 165 -16.45 -28.99 -9.69
N ALA A 166 -15.24 -29.36 -9.31
CA ALA A 166 -14.89 -29.69 -7.93
C ALA A 166 -14.56 -28.45 -7.06
N SER A 167 -14.53 -27.24 -7.62
CA SER A 167 -14.42 -26.00 -6.85
C SER A 167 -15.69 -25.73 -6.05
N SER A 168 -15.64 -24.92 -5.01
CA SER A 168 -16.83 -24.57 -4.23
C SER A 168 -17.96 -23.93 -5.06
N TYR A 169 -17.64 -23.08 -6.03
CA TYR A 169 -18.62 -22.53 -7.00
C TYR A 169 -19.13 -23.60 -7.99
N GLY A 170 -18.23 -24.46 -8.48
CA GLY A 170 -18.59 -25.54 -9.41
C GLY A 170 -19.54 -26.54 -8.78
N GLN A 171 -19.25 -26.96 -7.54
CA GLN A 171 -20.09 -27.87 -6.77
C GLN A 171 -21.47 -27.26 -6.48
N ALA A 172 -21.54 -25.97 -6.15
CA ALA A 172 -22.81 -25.26 -5.98
C ALA A 172 -23.64 -25.26 -7.28
N ALA A 173 -23.00 -24.98 -8.42
CA ALA A 173 -23.65 -25.00 -9.72
C ALA A 173 -24.14 -26.40 -10.13
N ILE A 174 -23.38 -27.46 -9.85
CA ILE A 174 -23.80 -28.84 -10.11
C ILE A 174 -25.07 -29.17 -9.33
N ARG A 175 -25.16 -28.75 -8.06
CA ARG A 175 -26.36 -28.96 -7.23
C ARG A 175 -27.57 -28.24 -7.78
N VAL A 176 -27.42 -26.96 -8.11
CA VAL A 176 -28.51 -26.17 -8.70
C VAL A 176 -28.97 -26.76 -10.03
N ALA A 177 -28.04 -27.17 -10.89
CA ALA A 177 -28.36 -27.81 -12.17
C ALA A 177 -29.08 -29.16 -12.01
N THR A 178 -28.61 -30.00 -11.08
CA THR A 178 -29.23 -31.28 -10.74
C THR A 178 -30.65 -31.09 -10.19
N LEU A 179 -30.85 -30.08 -9.34
CA LEU A 179 -32.15 -29.69 -8.81
C LEU A 179 -33.16 -29.30 -9.90
N ILE A 180 -32.69 -28.57 -10.92
CA ILE A 180 -33.50 -28.20 -12.10
C ILE A 180 -33.83 -29.44 -12.96
N GLY A 181 -33.07 -30.53 -12.81
CA GLY A 181 -33.12 -31.72 -13.66
C GLY A 181 -32.48 -31.48 -15.02
N ALA A 182 -31.43 -30.66 -15.06
CA ALA A 182 -30.57 -30.49 -16.22
C ALA A 182 -29.58 -31.67 -16.37
N GLU A 183 -29.05 -31.84 -17.57
CA GLU A 183 -27.98 -32.79 -17.85
C GLU A 183 -26.63 -32.07 -17.64
N VAL A 184 -25.87 -32.52 -16.65
CA VAL A 184 -24.68 -31.81 -16.14
C VAL A 184 -23.41 -32.45 -16.67
N PHE A 185 -22.53 -31.63 -17.21
CA PHE A 185 -21.14 -31.94 -17.52
C PHE A 185 -20.25 -31.02 -16.69
N ALA A 186 -19.11 -31.54 -16.25
CA ALA A 186 -18.17 -30.78 -15.43
C ALA A 186 -16.74 -31.00 -15.92
N THR A 187 -15.87 -30.00 -15.74
CA THR A 187 -14.44 -30.17 -16.01
C THR A 187 -13.62 -30.26 -14.73
N VAL A 188 -12.52 -31.01 -14.81
CA VAL A 188 -11.43 -31.06 -13.83
C VAL A 188 -10.15 -30.55 -14.49
N LEU A 189 -9.24 -29.99 -13.70
CA LEU A 189 -8.05 -29.31 -14.21
C LEU A 189 -6.94 -29.25 -13.16
N GLY A 190 -5.70 -29.09 -13.61
CA GLY A 190 -4.48 -29.06 -12.80
C GLY A 190 -4.04 -30.43 -12.29
N GLU A 191 -2.97 -30.41 -11.49
CA GLU A 191 -2.35 -31.61 -10.90
C GLU A 191 -3.31 -32.39 -9.98
N GLY A 192 -4.30 -31.71 -9.39
CA GLY A 192 -5.32 -32.31 -8.52
C GLY A 192 -6.53 -32.95 -9.24
N SER A 193 -6.49 -33.11 -10.56
CA SER A 193 -7.65 -33.54 -11.37
C SER A 193 -8.25 -34.90 -10.96
N GLU A 194 -7.44 -35.86 -10.50
CA GLU A 194 -7.94 -37.17 -10.01
C GLU A 194 -8.78 -37.03 -8.74
N ALA A 195 -8.31 -36.23 -7.77
CA ALA A 195 -9.03 -35.99 -6.52
C ALA A 195 -10.32 -35.18 -6.76
N GLN A 196 -10.28 -34.23 -7.70
CA GLN A 196 -11.45 -33.52 -8.17
C GLN A 196 -12.47 -34.47 -8.82
N ARG A 197 -12.01 -35.40 -9.68
CA ARG A 197 -12.88 -36.42 -10.30
C ARG A 197 -13.54 -37.31 -9.26
N ALA A 198 -12.79 -37.81 -8.29
CA ALA A 198 -13.33 -38.61 -7.19
C ALA A 198 -14.43 -37.84 -6.43
N THR A 199 -14.21 -36.56 -6.13
CA THR A 199 -15.20 -35.69 -5.49
C THR A 199 -16.50 -35.59 -6.30
N LEU A 200 -16.40 -35.40 -7.61
CA LEU A 200 -17.56 -35.28 -8.50
C LEU A 200 -18.36 -36.59 -8.62
N ILE A 201 -17.68 -37.73 -8.61
CA ILE A 201 -18.32 -39.05 -8.64
C ILE A 201 -18.96 -39.35 -7.27
N ASP A 202 -18.19 -39.25 -6.20
CA ASP A 202 -18.60 -39.73 -4.88
C ASP A 202 -19.64 -38.80 -4.23
N SER A 203 -19.42 -37.48 -4.32
CA SER A 203 -20.27 -36.49 -3.65
C SER A 203 -21.42 -36.00 -4.53
N HIS A 204 -21.22 -35.90 -5.84
CA HIS A 204 -22.24 -35.37 -6.76
C HIS A 204 -22.86 -36.42 -7.69
N ARG A 205 -22.37 -37.67 -7.65
CA ARG A 205 -22.89 -38.80 -8.44
C ARG A 205 -22.93 -38.49 -9.94
N LEU A 206 -21.98 -37.69 -10.42
CA LEU A 206 -21.83 -37.45 -11.85
C LEU A 206 -21.30 -38.72 -12.52
N PRO A 207 -21.86 -39.12 -13.68
CA PRO A 207 -21.29 -40.18 -14.49
C PRO A 207 -19.85 -39.87 -14.88
N GLU A 208 -19.00 -40.89 -14.94
CA GLU A 208 -17.57 -40.72 -15.25
C GLU A 208 -17.35 -40.10 -16.64
N ASP A 209 -18.20 -40.43 -17.60
CA ASP A 209 -18.20 -39.89 -18.97
C ASP A 209 -18.74 -38.46 -19.07
N HIS A 210 -19.29 -37.92 -17.97
CA HIS A 210 -19.70 -36.52 -17.86
C HIS A 210 -18.61 -35.62 -17.22
N ILE A 211 -17.48 -36.20 -16.82
CA ILE A 211 -16.36 -35.49 -16.19
C ILE A 211 -15.18 -35.41 -17.16
N LEU A 212 -14.94 -34.19 -17.66
CA LEU A 212 -14.00 -33.90 -18.75
C LEU A 212 -12.70 -33.29 -18.23
N ASP A 213 -11.58 -33.57 -18.89
CA ASP A 213 -10.28 -32.95 -18.58
C ASP A 213 -10.12 -31.63 -19.33
N ALA A 214 -9.82 -30.56 -18.59
CA ALA A 214 -9.59 -29.21 -19.10
C ALA A 214 -8.22 -28.66 -18.69
N ASN A 215 -7.16 -29.47 -18.71
CA ASN A 215 -5.77 -28.98 -18.66
C ASN A 215 -5.34 -28.28 -19.97
N GLY A 216 -6.15 -28.44 -21.02
CA GLY A 216 -6.05 -27.75 -22.30
C GLY A 216 -7.42 -27.73 -22.97
N ASP A 217 -7.47 -27.46 -24.28
CA ASP A 217 -8.74 -27.33 -25.02
C ASP A 217 -9.38 -28.68 -25.42
N SER A 218 -8.89 -29.81 -24.90
CA SER A 218 -9.37 -31.16 -25.24
C SER A 218 -10.83 -31.39 -24.88
N PHE A 219 -11.31 -30.81 -23.77
CA PHE A 219 -12.70 -30.92 -23.33
C PHE A 219 -13.70 -30.48 -24.41
N VAL A 220 -13.30 -29.61 -25.35
CA VAL A 220 -14.15 -29.18 -26.46
C VAL A 220 -14.53 -30.35 -27.36
N ALA A 221 -13.56 -31.19 -27.72
CA ALA A 221 -13.82 -32.35 -28.55
C ALA A 221 -14.70 -33.36 -27.79
N ASP A 222 -14.44 -33.54 -26.49
CA ASP A 222 -15.16 -34.49 -25.65
C ASP A 222 -16.63 -34.07 -25.43
N ILE A 223 -16.89 -32.80 -25.09
CA ILE A 223 -18.28 -32.31 -24.93
C ILE A 223 -19.05 -32.35 -26.25
N LEU A 224 -18.38 -32.11 -27.38
CA LEU A 224 -19.02 -32.17 -28.70
C LEU A 224 -19.49 -33.57 -29.09
N ARG A 225 -18.97 -34.64 -28.48
CA ARG A 225 -19.48 -36.02 -28.67
C ARG A 225 -20.90 -36.17 -28.14
N PHE A 226 -21.22 -35.47 -27.05
CA PHE A 226 -22.58 -35.36 -26.52
C PHE A 226 -23.37 -34.26 -27.25
N GLY A 227 -22.65 -33.29 -27.82
CA GLY A 227 -23.15 -32.13 -28.55
C GLY A 227 -23.07 -30.85 -27.73
N LYS A 228 -23.32 -29.71 -28.37
CA LYS A 228 -23.22 -28.40 -27.72
C LYS A 228 -24.15 -28.24 -26.51
N VAL A 229 -23.71 -27.53 -25.48
CA VAL A 229 -24.49 -27.24 -24.26
C VAL A 229 -25.34 -25.98 -24.42
N ASN A 230 -26.35 -25.84 -23.57
CA ASN A 230 -27.22 -24.65 -23.55
C ASN A 230 -26.61 -23.52 -22.72
N VAL A 231 -25.99 -23.87 -21.59
CA VAL A 231 -25.35 -22.94 -20.67
C VAL A 231 -23.95 -23.46 -20.37
N LEU A 232 -22.97 -22.58 -20.32
CA LEU A 232 -21.63 -22.87 -19.82
C LEU A 232 -21.35 -21.91 -18.67
N TYR A 233 -21.10 -22.47 -17.49
CA TYR A 233 -20.69 -21.70 -16.32
C TYR A 233 -19.20 -21.90 -16.09
N ASN A 234 -18.43 -20.87 -16.38
CA ASN A 234 -16.99 -20.89 -16.20
C ASN A 234 -16.62 -20.23 -14.86
N THR A 235 -16.06 -21.02 -13.94
CA THR A 235 -15.61 -20.52 -12.63
C THR A 235 -14.11 -20.22 -12.60
N THR A 236 -13.38 -20.44 -13.71
CA THR A 236 -11.93 -20.19 -13.85
C THR A 236 -11.70 -18.96 -14.73
N GLN A 237 -10.50 -18.39 -14.79
CA GLN A 237 -10.18 -17.34 -15.78
C GLN A 237 -9.70 -17.91 -17.13
N GLU A 238 -9.68 -19.23 -17.28
CA GLU A 238 -9.13 -19.94 -18.42
C GLU A 238 -10.21 -20.32 -19.45
N HIS A 239 -9.80 -20.74 -20.64
CA HIS A 239 -10.68 -21.22 -21.73
C HIS A 239 -11.83 -20.29 -22.13
N THR A 240 -11.76 -18.99 -21.84
CA THR A 240 -12.86 -18.04 -22.08
C THR A 240 -13.29 -17.99 -23.55
N ALA A 241 -12.34 -17.84 -24.49
CA ALA A 241 -12.65 -17.79 -25.92
C ALA A 241 -13.12 -19.15 -26.48
N VAL A 242 -12.57 -20.24 -25.93
CA VAL A 242 -12.80 -21.61 -26.39
C VAL A 242 -14.16 -22.13 -25.93
N SER A 243 -14.64 -21.67 -24.77
CA SER A 243 -15.97 -21.94 -24.22
C SER A 243 -17.11 -21.67 -25.21
N PHE A 244 -16.97 -20.66 -26.09
CA PHE A 244 -17.96 -20.36 -27.12
C PHE A 244 -18.16 -21.49 -28.15
N LYS A 245 -17.15 -22.35 -28.35
CA LYS A 245 -17.26 -23.51 -29.26
C LYS A 245 -18.18 -24.59 -28.68
N CYS A 246 -18.27 -24.68 -27.36
CA CYS A 246 -19.06 -25.68 -26.64
C CYS A 246 -20.55 -25.33 -26.55
N VAL A 247 -20.92 -24.06 -26.75
CA VAL A 247 -22.29 -23.57 -26.52
C VAL A 247 -23.09 -23.50 -27.84
N LYS A 248 -24.39 -23.84 -27.77
CA LYS A 248 -25.34 -23.72 -28.88
C LYS A 248 -25.50 -22.25 -29.32
N PRO A 249 -25.88 -21.99 -30.59
CA PRO A 249 -26.35 -20.66 -30.98
C PRO A 249 -27.48 -20.20 -30.04
N SER A 250 -27.45 -18.94 -29.62
CA SER A 250 -28.39 -18.38 -28.61
C SER A 250 -28.32 -19.05 -27.22
N GLY A 251 -27.26 -19.81 -26.93
CA GLY A 251 -26.95 -20.24 -25.57
C GLY A 251 -26.28 -19.13 -24.76
N CYS A 252 -25.79 -19.50 -23.58
CA CYS A 252 -25.16 -18.55 -22.65
C CYS A 252 -23.82 -19.06 -22.10
N VAL A 253 -22.84 -18.17 -22.03
CA VAL A 253 -21.60 -18.33 -21.27
C VAL A 253 -21.64 -17.33 -20.11
N VAL A 254 -21.58 -17.83 -18.88
CA VAL A 254 -21.43 -17.00 -17.68
C VAL A 254 -20.07 -17.27 -17.09
N GLN A 255 -19.27 -16.22 -16.96
CA GLN A 255 -17.89 -16.23 -16.53
C GLN A 255 -17.80 -15.60 -15.14
N LEU A 256 -17.40 -16.36 -14.12
CA LEU A 256 -17.03 -15.77 -12.84
C LEU A 256 -15.76 -14.93 -13.03
N ALA A 257 -15.73 -13.74 -12.47
CA ALA A 257 -14.68 -12.76 -12.69
C ALA A 257 -14.27 -12.02 -11.43
N HIS A 258 -13.22 -11.23 -11.58
CA HIS A 258 -12.81 -10.19 -10.65
C HIS A 258 -12.61 -8.87 -11.41
N ASN A 259 -12.76 -7.74 -10.71
CA ASN A 259 -12.78 -6.38 -11.26
C ASN A 259 -11.52 -5.96 -12.06
N ALA A 260 -10.42 -6.72 -12.00
CA ALA A 260 -9.16 -6.40 -12.68
C ALA A 260 -8.78 -7.34 -13.86
N GLY A 261 -9.66 -8.26 -14.25
CA GLY A 261 -9.33 -9.23 -15.31
C GLY A 261 -9.19 -8.62 -16.71
N PRO A 262 -8.37 -9.20 -17.60
CA PRO A 262 -8.09 -8.67 -18.93
C PRO A 262 -9.34 -8.54 -19.80
N ALA A 263 -9.26 -7.66 -20.80
CA ALA A 263 -10.31 -7.51 -21.80
C ALA A 263 -10.49 -8.84 -22.56
N VAL A 264 -11.72 -9.37 -22.54
CA VAL A 264 -12.04 -10.62 -23.23
C VAL A 264 -12.44 -10.32 -24.66
N SER A 265 -11.72 -10.93 -25.62
CA SER A 265 -12.17 -10.95 -27.01
C SER A 265 -13.29 -11.98 -27.18
N VAL A 266 -14.51 -11.48 -27.40
CA VAL A 266 -15.71 -12.31 -27.59
C VAL A 266 -15.95 -12.46 -29.10
N PRO A 267 -16.09 -13.68 -29.63
CA PRO A 267 -16.39 -13.89 -31.05
C PRO A 267 -17.77 -13.33 -31.41
N VAL A 268 -17.96 -12.91 -32.66
CA VAL A 268 -19.29 -12.51 -33.16
C VAL A 268 -20.19 -13.73 -33.25
N THR A 269 -21.11 -13.89 -32.30
CA THR A 269 -22.05 -15.00 -32.21
C THR A 269 -23.38 -14.54 -31.59
N ALA A 270 -24.44 -15.32 -31.78
CA ALA A 270 -25.72 -15.14 -31.09
C ALA A 270 -25.68 -15.58 -29.61
N THR A 271 -24.55 -16.10 -29.13
CA THR A 271 -24.36 -16.52 -27.73
C THR A 271 -24.31 -15.30 -26.80
N THR A 272 -25.05 -15.35 -25.70
CA THR A 272 -24.95 -14.35 -24.64
C THR A 272 -23.72 -14.61 -23.77
N TYR A 273 -22.92 -13.58 -23.51
CA TYR A 273 -21.78 -13.65 -22.60
C TYR A 273 -22.00 -12.71 -21.42
N VAL A 274 -21.84 -13.21 -20.20
CA VAL A 274 -21.94 -12.42 -18.97
C VAL A 274 -20.69 -12.64 -18.13
N LYS A 275 -20.04 -11.55 -17.74
CA LYS A 275 -18.97 -11.52 -16.75
C LYS A 275 -19.61 -11.21 -15.40
N LEU A 276 -19.49 -12.12 -14.43
CA LEU A 276 -20.14 -12.05 -13.13
C LEU A 276 -19.10 -11.81 -12.03
N ASP A 277 -19.20 -10.67 -11.37
CA ASP A 277 -18.54 -10.38 -10.10
C ASP A 277 -19.65 -10.19 -9.05
N LEU A 278 -19.71 -11.07 -8.05
CA LEU A 278 -20.79 -11.03 -7.07
C LEU A 278 -20.60 -9.90 -6.06
N GLY A 279 -19.36 -9.52 -5.75
CA GLY A 279 -19.07 -8.38 -4.88
C GLY A 279 -19.56 -7.09 -5.51
N LEU A 280 -19.27 -6.90 -6.80
CA LEU A 280 -19.79 -5.76 -7.57
C LEU A 280 -21.33 -5.79 -7.67
N LEU A 281 -21.93 -6.96 -7.92
CA LEU A 281 -23.38 -7.10 -8.00
C LEU A 281 -24.09 -6.75 -6.69
N LEU A 282 -23.47 -7.10 -5.54
CA LEU A 282 -23.99 -6.76 -4.21
C LEU A 282 -24.03 -5.24 -3.99
N GLU A 283 -23.08 -4.50 -4.55
CA GLU A 283 -23.00 -3.04 -4.46
C GLU A 283 -23.93 -2.33 -5.45
N GLU A 284 -23.96 -2.79 -6.70
CA GLU A 284 -24.72 -2.12 -7.78
C GLU A 284 -26.22 -2.45 -7.78
N ASP A 285 -26.61 -3.69 -7.42
CA ASP A 285 -28.00 -4.12 -7.38
C ASP A 285 -28.28 -5.01 -6.14
N PRO A 286 -28.27 -4.42 -4.93
CA PRO A 286 -28.49 -5.15 -3.68
C PRO A 286 -29.86 -5.83 -3.63
N GLU A 287 -30.90 -5.25 -4.25
CA GLU A 287 -32.25 -5.82 -4.25
C GLU A 287 -32.33 -7.09 -5.10
N LEU A 288 -31.64 -7.15 -6.25
CA LEU A 288 -31.51 -8.40 -7.01
C LEU A 288 -30.84 -9.49 -6.18
N VAL A 289 -29.77 -9.16 -5.44
CA VAL A 289 -29.08 -10.13 -4.58
C VAL A 289 -29.99 -10.62 -3.44
N LYS A 290 -30.74 -9.73 -2.77
CA LYS A 290 -31.75 -10.13 -1.75
C LYS A 290 -32.82 -11.05 -2.32
N ASN A 291 -33.29 -10.78 -3.54
CA ASN A 291 -34.27 -11.61 -4.22
C ASN A 291 -33.69 -13.00 -4.56
N LEU A 292 -32.47 -13.05 -5.09
CA LEU A 292 -31.77 -14.31 -5.35
C LEU A 292 -31.53 -15.09 -4.06
N PHE A 293 -31.10 -14.43 -2.98
CA PHE A 293 -30.90 -15.09 -1.70
C PHE A 293 -32.20 -15.64 -1.13
N SER A 294 -33.32 -14.95 -1.32
CA SER A 294 -34.65 -15.45 -0.92
C SER A 294 -35.10 -16.65 -1.76
N ILE A 295 -34.81 -16.68 -3.07
CA ILE A 295 -35.04 -17.87 -3.92
C ILE A 295 -34.19 -19.04 -3.43
N VAL A 296 -32.91 -18.77 -3.15
CA VAL A 296 -31.96 -19.75 -2.65
C VAL A 296 -32.42 -20.31 -1.31
N ASP A 297 -32.88 -19.50 -0.36
CA ASP A 297 -33.41 -19.94 0.93
C ASP A 297 -34.68 -20.80 0.79
N HIS A 298 -35.66 -20.35 -0.02
CA HIS A 298 -36.97 -21.01 -0.10
C HIS A 298 -36.96 -22.34 -0.87
N PHE A 299 -36.20 -22.42 -1.97
CA PHE A 299 -36.27 -23.58 -2.87
C PHE A 299 -35.04 -24.48 -2.79
N VAL A 300 -33.86 -23.88 -2.76
CA VAL A 300 -32.59 -24.62 -2.84
C VAL A 300 -32.16 -25.08 -1.46
N PHE A 301 -32.16 -24.18 -0.47
CA PHE A 301 -31.73 -24.49 0.90
C PHE A 301 -32.71 -25.42 1.59
N ASP A 302 -34.01 -25.32 1.38
CA ASP A 302 -34.98 -26.29 1.92
C ASP A 302 -34.78 -27.70 1.37
N TYR A 303 -34.36 -27.83 0.12
CA TYR A 303 -33.98 -29.12 -0.45
C TYR A 303 -32.66 -29.62 0.14
N LEU A 304 -31.67 -28.74 0.31
CA LEU A 304 -30.39 -29.05 0.93
C LEU A 304 -30.55 -29.45 2.42
N ARG A 305 -31.44 -28.76 3.16
CA ARG A 305 -31.84 -29.08 4.56
C ARG A 305 -32.37 -30.51 4.69
N LYS A 306 -33.06 -31.01 3.66
CA LYS A 306 -33.66 -32.35 3.66
C LYS A 306 -32.73 -33.44 3.13
N SER A 307 -31.66 -33.07 2.44
CA SER A 307 -30.74 -34.00 1.77
C SER A 307 -29.33 -33.88 2.37
N ALA A 308 -29.02 -34.75 3.35
CA ALA A 308 -27.70 -34.82 3.99
C ALA A 308 -26.53 -35.12 3.02
N SER A 309 -26.81 -35.45 1.76
CA SER A 309 -25.84 -35.93 0.76
C SER A 309 -25.26 -34.85 -0.17
N LEU A 310 -25.40 -33.56 0.13
CA LEU A 310 -25.04 -32.47 -0.80
C LEU A 310 -24.18 -31.38 -0.15
N GLN A 311 -23.11 -31.80 0.53
CA GLN A 311 -22.14 -30.90 1.16
C GLN A 311 -20.93 -30.63 0.25
N CYS A 312 -20.35 -29.42 0.28
CA CYS A 312 -19.11 -29.12 -0.47
C CYS A 312 -17.98 -29.95 0.13
N GLN A 313 -17.23 -30.62 -0.72
CA GLN A 313 -16.15 -31.51 -0.31
C GLN A 313 -14.92 -31.31 -1.19
N PRO A 314 -13.70 -31.32 -0.63
CA PRO A 314 -13.39 -31.17 0.79
C PRO A 314 -13.73 -29.77 1.31
N VAL A 315 -13.78 -29.63 2.64
CA VAL A 315 -13.73 -28.32 3.32
C VAL A 315 -12.41 -28.24 4.08
N HIS A 316 -11.56 -27.31 3.68
CA HIS A 316 -10.29 -27.02 4.33
C HIS A 316 -10.54 -25.97 5.41
N ARG A 317 -10.24 -26.30 6.68
CA ARG A 317 -10.54 -25.43 7.83
C ARG A 317 -9.27 -24.86 8.41
N PHE A 318 -9.31 -23.58 8.72
CA PHE A 318 -8.20 -22.84 9.30
C PHE A 318 -8.72 -21.95 10.42
N PRO A 319 -7.96 -21.73 11.51
CA PRO A 319 -8.28 -20.68 12.46
C PRO A 319 -8.29 -19.30 11.79
N MET A 320 -9.14 -18.38 12.23
CA MET A 320 -9.25 -17.01 11.70
C MET A 320 -8.01 -16.13 11.99
N SER A 321 -6.95 -16.73 12.52
CA SER A 321 -5.62 -16.14 12.67
C SER A 321 -4.60 -16.63 11.64
N ASN A 322 -4.92 -17.65 10.84
CA ASN A 322 -3.96 -18.33 9.95
C ASN A 322 -4.31 -18.17 8.46
N PHE A 323 -4.31 -16.91 7.99
CA PHE A 323 -4.59 -16.58 6.59
C PHE A 323 -3.54 -17.14 5.62
N LYS A 324 -2.28 -17.21 6.03
CA LYS A 324 -1.17 -17.69 5.19
C LYS A 324 -1.37 -19.13 4.74
N ASP A 325 -1.67 -20.04 5.66
CA ASP A 325 -1.88 -21.45 5.33
C ASP A 325 -3.15 -21.63 4.50
N ALA A 326 -4.21 -20.86 4.80
CA ALA A 326 -5.44 -20.88 4.02
C ALA A 326 -5.19 -20.46 2.57
N PHE A 327 -4.46 -19.36 2.34
CA PHE A 327 -4.13 -18.90 1.00
C PHE A 327 -3.13 -19.81 0.28
N THR A 328 -2.18 -20.41 1.00
CA THR A 328 -1.25 -21.39 0.44
C THR A 328 -2.00 -22.65 -0.02
N GLN A 329 -3.04 -23.07 0.72
CA GLN A 329 -3.90 -24.17 0.29
C GLN A 329 -4.70 -23.80 -0.97
N ILE A 330 -5.27 -22.59 -1.02
CA ILE A 330 -6.00 -22.11 -2.20
C ILE A 330 -5.07 -22.01 -3.42
N GLU A 331 -3.83 -21.58 -3.24
CA GLU A 331 -2.83 -21.51 -4.32
C GLU A 331 -2.46 -22.90 -4.84
N ARG A 332 -2.31 -23.89 -3.94
CA ARG A 332 -1.98 -25.27 -4.30
C ARG A 332 -3.13 -26.01 -4.97
N GLU A 333 -4.36 -25.82 -4.48
CA GLU A 333 -5.56 -26.56 -4.91
C GLU A 333 -6.73 -25.59 -5.21
N PRO A 334 -6.60 -24.66 -6.18
CA PRO A 334 -7.53 -23.55 -6.40
C PRO A 334 -8.94 -23.98 -6.83
N TYR A 335 -9.05 -25.20 -7.35
CA TYR A 335 -10.27 -25.74 -7.97
C TYR A 335 -10.82 -26.95 -7.22
N HIS A 336 -10.41 -27.18 -5.97
CA HIS A 336 -10.86 -28.32 -5.17
C HIS A 336 -11.36 -27.89 -3.80
N GLY A 337 -12.67 -28.00 -3.59
CA GLY A 337 -13.28 -27.77 -2.28
C GLY A 337 -13.49 -26.30 -1.91
N LEU A 338 -13.62 -26.06 -0.61
CA LEU A 338 -13.91 -24.77 0.03
C LEU A 338 -12.92 -24.52 1.17
N ALA A 339 -12.32 -23.33 1.22
CA ALA A 339 -11.53 -22.87 2.37
C ALA A 339 -12.42 -22.10 3.34
N MET A 340 -12.43 -22.51 4.61
CA MET A 340 -13.24 -21.93 5.69
C MET A 340 -12.33 -21.48 6.82
N MET A 341 -12.47 -20.22 7.22
CA MET A 341 -11.78 -19.61 8.34
C MET A 341 -12.73 -19.62 9.55
N GLU A 342 -12.32 -20.22 10.66
CA GLU A 342 -13.15 -20.42 11.85
C GLU A 342 -12.58 -19.65 13.04
N ALA A 343 -13.47 -19.04 13.80
CA ALA A 343 -13.14 -18.28 14.99
C ALA A 343 -13.87 -18.85 16.20
N ASN A 344 -13.18 -18.88 17.33
CA ASN A 344 -13.72 -19.22 18.64
C ASN A 344 -12.96 -18.43 19.72
N GLN A 345 -13.35 -18.62 20.98
CA GLN A 345 -12.74 -17.94 22.14
C GLN A 345 -11.24 -18.16 22.30
N ASP A 346 -10.70 -19.26 21.77
CA ASP A 346 -9.28 -19.61 21.85
C ASP A 346 -8.48 -19.07 20.64
N THR A 347 -9.14 -18.42 19.68
CA THR A 347 -8.50 -17.89 18.48
C THR A 347 -7.74 -16.60 18.79
N LEU A 348 -6.41 -16.69 18.82
CA LEU A 348 -5.52 -15.55 19.00
C LEU A 348 -5.23 -14.89 17.65
N ALA A 349 -5.87 -13.75 17.38
CA ALA A 349 -5.68 -12.97 16.17
C ALA A 349 -4.60 -11.89 16.38
N ARG A 350 -3.89 -11.54 15.30
CA ARG A 350 -2.99 -10.39 15.26
C ARG A 350 -3.83 -9.12 15.27
N VAL A 351 -3.75 -8.34 16.34
CA VAL A 351 -4.49 -7.09 16.51
C VAL A 351 -3.52 -5.93 16.49
N ALA A 352 -3.77 -5.03 15.55
CA ALA A 352 -3.19 -3.71 15.50
C ALA A 352 -3.72 -2.87 16.66
N ARG A 353 -2.83 -2.48 17.56
CA ARG A 353 -3.13 -1.52 18.60
C ARG A 353 -2.54 -0.17 18.22
N GLU A 354 -3.38 0.86 18.23
CA GLU A 354 -2.94 2.24 18.11
C GLU A 354 -2.00 2.54 19.28
N VAL A 355 -0.71 2.75 18.99
CA VAL A 355 0.26 3.15 20.00
C VAL A 355 0.05 4.63 20.27
N GLN A 356 -0.74 4.94 21.31
CA GLN A 356 -0.98 6.32 21.72
C GLN A 356 0.32 6.95 22.23
N SER A 357 0.98 7.69 21.36
CA SER A 357 2.05 8.64 21.68
C SER A 357 1.55 9.70 22.65
N ARG A 358 2.45 10.30 23.43
CA ARG A 358 2.12 11.50 24.23
C ARG A 358 1.50 12.58 23.35
N SER A 359 0.37 13.12 23.79
CA SER A 359 -0.27 14.25 23.13
C SER A 359 0.54 15.52 23.34
N LEU A 360 0.46 16.46 22.40
CA LEU A 360 1.13 17.75 22.54
C LEU A 360 0.67 18.49 23.81
N ALA A 361 -0.62 18.41 24.16
CA ALA A 361 -1.19 19.03 25.36
C ALA A 361 -0.56 18.53 26.68
N GLU A 362 -0.04 17.30 26.73
CA GLU A 362 0.64 16.75 27.91
C GLU A 362 2.08 17.29 28.06
N VAL A 363 2.70 17.75 26.97
CA VAL A 363 4.10 18.19 26.94
C VAL A 363 4.21 19.72 26.96
N ILE A 364 3.14 20.43 26.60
CA ILE A 364 3.07 21.89 26.63
C ILE A 364 2.89 22.38 28.08
N ASP A 365 3.79 23.26 28.50
CA ASP A 365 3.78 23.94 29.78
C ASP A 365 3.00 25.26 29.63
N PRO A 366 1.80 25.38 30.24
CA PRO A 366 0.98 26.57 30.13
C PRO A 366 1.64 27.81 30.79
N ASP A 367 2.56 27.62 31.73
CA ASP A 367 3.28 28.72 32.39
C ASP A 367 4.56 29.14 31.63
N GLY A 368 5.00 28.30 30.69
CA GLY A 368 6.18 28.49 29.88
C GLY A 368 6.02 29.50 28.74
N THR A 369 7.13 30.13 28.37
CA THR A 369 7.23 31.02 27.20
C THR A 369 7.81 30.26 26.02
N TYR A 370 7.16 30.38 24.86
CA TYR A 370 7.61 29.78 23.61
C TYR A 370 8.10 30.87 22.64
N VAL A 371 9.33 30.74 22.19
CA VAL A 371 9.99 31.74 21.35
C VAL A 371 10.01 31.26 19.90
N LEU A 372 9.42 32.03 18.97
CA LEU A 372 9.42 31.73 17.54
C LEU A 372 10.22 32.79 16.79
N ALA A 373 11.49 32.48 16.51
CA ALA A 373 12.40 33.34 15.77
C ALA A 373 12.12 33.29 14.26
N GLY A 374 11.67 34.40 13.67
CA GLY A 374 11.13 34.43 12.31
C GLY A 374 9.72 33.82 12.21
N GLY A 375 9.03 33.63 13.34
CA GLY A 375 7.75 32.90 13.41
C GLY A 375 6.54 33.59 12.78
N LEU A 376 6.69 34.81 12.25
CA LEU A 376 5.59 35.57 11.66
C LEU A 376 5.31 35.21 10.18
N GLY A 377 6.09 34.29 9.59
CA GLY A 377 5.80 33.69 8.28
C GLY A 377 4.80 32.53 8.38
N GLY A 378 4.30 32.03 7.23
CA GLY A 378 3.19 31.05 7.19
C GLY A 378 3.39 29.79 8.04
N LEU A 379 4.58 29.17 7.97
CA LEU A 379 4.90 27.99 8.80
C LEU A 379 4.93 28.33 10.30
N GLY A 380 5.59 29.43 10.66
CA GLY A 380 5.67 29.87 12.06
C GLY A 380 4.30 30.22 12.66
N ARG A 381 3.40 30.83 11.87
CA ARG A 381 2.00 31.10 12.27
C ARG A 381 1.23 29.80 12.54
N SER A 382 1.46 28.80 11.70
CA SER A 382 0.83 27.48 11.84
C SER A 382 1.30 26.78 13.12
N ILE A 383 2.61 26.81 13.40
CA ILE A 383 3.18 26.29 14.64
C ILE A 383 2.64 27.06 15.85
N ALA A 384 2.57 28.39 15.80
CA ALA A 384 2.03 29.20 16.89
C ALA A 384 0.59 28.83 17.24
N LYS A 385 -0.25 28.61 16.22
CA LYS A 385 -1.63 28.15 16.41
C LYS A 385 -1.67 26.75 17.04
N LEU A 386 -0.89 25.81 16.52
CA LEU A 386 -0.77 24.46 17.08
C LEU A 386 -0.38 24.49 18.57
N LEU A 387 0.59 25.33 18.95
CA LEU A 387 1.01 25.51 20.34
C LEU A 387 -0.11 26.10 21.21
N ALA A 388 -0.80 27.14 20.73
CA ALA A 388 -1.89 27.80 21.45
C ALA A 388 -3.07 26.84 21.71
N ASP A 389 -3.48 26.12 20.66
CA ASP A 389 -4.55 25.13 20.69
C ASP A 389 -4.24 23.99 21.68
N ASN A 390 -2.95 23.70 21.91
CA ASN A 390 -2.46 22.66 22.83
C ASN A 390 -2.00 23.18 24.20
N GLY A 391 -2.39 24.40 24.59
CA GLY A 391 -2.21 24.86 25.97
C GLY A 391 -1.16 25.93 26.19
N ALA A 392 -0.39 26.33 25.16
CA ALA A 392 0.57 27.42 25.32
C ALA A 392 -0.16 28.74 25.58
N ARG A 393 0.34 29.54 26.53
CA ARG A 393 -0.28 30.83 26.91
C ARG A 393 0.63 32.03 26.71
N LYS A 394 1.93 31.84 26.46
CA LYS A 394 2.89 32.93 26.23
C LYS A 394 3.70 32.64 24.98
N LEU A 395 3.50 33.43 23.93
CA LEU A 395 4.20 33.30 22.65
C LEU A 395 4.99 34.57 22.35
N VAL A 396 6.26 34.42 21.99
CA VAL A 396 7.13 35.55 21.66
C VAL A 396 7.70 35.37 20.26
N PHE A 397 7.36 36.28 19.36
CA PHE A 397 7.82 36.29 17.98
C PHE A 397 9.00 37.25 17.85
N LEU A 398 10.16 36.72 17.45
CA LEU A 398 11.36 37.54 17.23
C LEU A 398 11.52 37.80 15.73
N SER A 399 11.70 39.05 15.34
CA SER A 399 12.02 39.41 13.96
C SER A 399 12.73 40.76 13.88
N ARG A 400 13.52 41.02 12.84
CA ARG A 400 14.27 42.27 12.71
C ARG A 400 13.38 43.53 12.73
N SER A 401 12.17 43.45 12.21
CA SER A 401 11.24 44.59 12.11
C SER A 401 10.17 44.63 13.21
N GLY A 402 10.07 43.60 14.04
CA GLY A 402 8.95 43.45 14.99
C GLY A 402 7.61 43.08 14.32
N GLY A 403 7.60 42.77 13.02
CA GLY A 403 6.41 42.39 12.26
C GLY A 403 5.81 43.50 11.39
N SER A 404 5.04 43.11 10.37
CA SER A 404 4.20 44.01 9.57
C SER A 404 2.82 44.22 10.23
N ALA A 405 1.99 45.10 9.67
CA ALA A 405 0.61 45.29 10.15
C ALA A 405 -0.20 43.97 10.11
N ASP A 406 -0.02 43.16 9.06
CA ASP A 406 -0.60 41.82 8.95
C ASP A 406 -0.07 40.85 10.03
N ALA A 407 1.24 40.91 10.29
CA ALA A 407 1.83 40.11 11.35
C ALA A 407 1.29 40.48 12.74
N GLN A 408 1.06 41.77 13.00
CA GLN A 408 0.44 42.23 14.23
C GLN A 408 -1.04 41.81 14.33
N ALA A 409 -1.77 41.83 13.21
CA ALA A 409 -3.14 41.31 13.16
C ALA A 409 -3.19 39.82 13.52
N PHE A 410 -2.25 39.01 13.02
CA PHE A 410 -2.11 37.61 13.41
C PHE A 410 -1.81 37.45 14.90
N VAL A 411 -0.83 38.19 15.44
CA VAL A 411 -0.49 38.15 16.88
C VAL A 411 -1.70 38.48 17.74
N ASN A 412 -2.49 39.47 17.35
CA ASN A 412 -3.71 39.86 18.06
C ASN A 412 -4.87 38.87 17.90
N SER A 413 -4.82 37.97 16.91
CA SER A 413 -5.88 36.97 16.66
C SER A 413 -5.75 35.71 17.53
N LEU A 414 -4.66 35.58 18.29
CA LEU A 414 -4.42 34.44 19.16
C LEU A 414 -5.16 34.62 20.49
N ASP A 415 -6.43 34.22 20.51
CA ASP A 415 -7.30 34.33 21.69
C ASP A 415 -6.76 33.55 22.90
N GLY A 416 -6.76 34.20 24.07
CA GLY A 416 -6.33 33.55 25.33
C GLY A 416 -4.82 33.36 25.49
N VAL A 417 -4.01 33.95 24.61
CA VAL A 417 -2.54 33.88 24.62
C VAL A 417 -1.92 35.28 24.77
N ASP A 418 -0.98 35.46 25.70
CA ASP A 418 -0.10 36.63 25.77
C ASP A 418 0.96 36.52 24.65
N ALA A 419 0.61 37.02 23.47
CA ALA A 419 1.45 36.99 22.28
C ALA A 419 2.14 38.35 22.04
N LYS A 420 3.47 38.36 21.87
CA LYS A 420 4.26 39.58 21.64
C LYS A 420 5.18 39.44 20.44
N ALA A 421 5.23 40.47 19.59
CA ALA A 421 6.24 40.59 18.55
C ALA A 421 7.33 41.58 18.98
N ILE A 422 8.60 41.14 18.97
CA ILE A 422 9.75 41.93 19.42
C ILE A 422 10.71 42.12 18.26
N ALA A 423 11.12 43.37 18.06
CA ALA A 423 12.13 43.74 17.08
C ALA A 423 13.53 43.36 17.58
N VAL A 424 14.10 42.27 17.06
CA VAL A 424 15.45 41.81 17.38
C VAL A 424 16.04 41.01 16.21
N ASP A 425 17.35 41.18 15.97
CA ASP A 425 18.11 40.31 15.07
C ASP A 425 18.71 39.15 15.90
N ILE A 426 18.28 37.93 15.62
CA ILE A 426 18.77 36.74 16.36
C ILE A 426 20.27 36.46 16.15
N THR A 427 20.90 37.11 15.18
CA THR A 427 22.35 37.01 14.95
C THR A 427 23.14 37.97 15.85
N ASP A 428 22.46 38.85 16.58
CA ASP A 428 23.00 39.69 17.65
C ASP A 428 22.75 39.02 19.00
N ARG A 429 23.81 38.45 19.57
CA ARG A 429 23.75 37.68 20.83
C ARG A 429 23.44 38.58 22.02
N GLU A 430 24.01 39.77 22.09
CA GLU A 430 23.80 40.70 23.21
C GLU A 430 22.35 41.21 23.23
N ALA A 431 21.79 41.48 22.05
CA ALA A 431 20.39 41.88 21.93
C ALA A 431 19.41 40.77 22.36
N LEU A 432 19.74 39.50 22.11
CA LEU A 432 18.96 38.35 22.62
C LEU A 432 19.06 38.21 24.14
N GLU A 433 20.26 38.32 24.71
CA GLU A 433 20.47 38.24 26.17
C GLU A 433 19.69 39.31 26.93
N ALA A 434 19.60 40.52 26.35
CA ALA A 434 18.84 41.62 26.93
C ALA A 434 17.33 41.33 27.09
N LEU A 435 16.78 40.34 26.38
CA LEU A 435 15.37 39.95 26.48
C LEU A 435 15.08 39.02 27.67
N LEU A 436 16.07 38.26 28.15
CA LEU A 436 15.88 37.23 29.18
C LEU A 436 15.05 37.69 30.40
N PRO A 437 15.30 38.88 31.00
CA PRO A 437 14.54 39.32 32.17
C PRO A 437 13.03 39.47 31.93
N ALA A 438 12.62 39.72 30.68
CA ALA A 438 11.22 39.96 30.32
C ALA A 438 10.48 38.69 29.87
N LEU A 439 11.20 37.62 29.52
CA LEU A 439 10.63 36.41 28.90
C LEU A 439 10.26 35.31 29.91
N GLY A 440 10.83 35.34 31.12
CA GLY A 440 10.56 34.32 32.14
C GLY A 440 11.10 32.93 31.76
N LYS A 441 10.40 31.86 32.18
CA LYS A 441 10.79 30.47 31.89
C LYS A 441 10.58 30.17 30.40
N ILE A 442 11.66 29.88 29.67
CA ILE A 442 11.57 29.41 28.29
C ILE A 442 11.29 27.90 28.31
N SER A 443 10.22 27.47 27.65
CA SER A 443 9.85 26.05 27.56
C SER A 443 10.01 25.48 26.14
N GLY A 444 10.12 26.32 25.12
CA GLY A 444 10.41 25.88 23.75
C GLY A 444 10.89 27.02 22.85
N VAL A 445 11.74 26.70 21.88
CA VAL A 445 12.29 27.64 20.90
C VAL A 445 12.17 27.07 19.49
N VAL A 446 11.59 27.83 18.58
CA VAL A 446 11.47 27.49 17.16
C VAL A 446 12.28 28.48 16.34
N GLN A 447 13.24 28.00 15.56
CA GLN A 447 13.95 28.79 14.57
C GLN A 447 13.25 28.61 13.21
N CYS A 448 12.57 29.67 12.75
CA CYS A 448 11.95 29.77 11.43
C CYS A 448 12.65 30.78 10.51
N ALA A 449 13.58 31.58 11.04
CA ALA A 449 14.14 32.71 10.31
C ALA A 449 15.01 32.24 9.13
N ALA A 450 14.63 32.63 7.92
CA ALA A 450 15.34 32.30 6.70
C ALA A 450 15.49 33.52 5.80
N VAL A 451 16.60 33.58 5.07
CA VAL A 451 16.84 34.54 3.98
C VAL A 451 17.41 33.75 2.82
N ILE A 452 16.85 33.94 1.63
CA ILE A 452 17.29 33.25 0.40
C ILE A 452 18.10 34.22 -0.46
N ARG A 453 19.28 33.78 -0.91
CA ARG A 453 20.17 34.49 -1.83
C ARG A 453 20.79 33.50 -2.80
N ASP A 454 20.00 33.12 -3.80
CA ASP A 454 20.40 32.10 -4.77
C ASP A 454 21.40 32.66 -5.78
N ALA A 455 22.53 31.97 -5.90
CA ALA A 455 23.58 32.27 -6.87
C ALA A 455 24.41 31.01 -7.13
N LEU A 456 24.85 30.80 -8.37
CA LEU A 456 25.90 29.81 -8.64
C LEU A 456 27.11 30.11 -7.76
N PHE A 457 27.72 29.08 -7.17
CA PHE A 457 28.79 29.24 -6.19
C PHE A 457 29.92 30.16 -6.68
N GLU A 458 30.35 30.02 -7.93
CA GLU A 458 31.39 30.85 -8.57
C GLU A 458 31.02 32.35 -8.65
N LYS A 459 29.73 32.68 -8.67
CA LYS A 459 29.19 34.04 -8.75
C LYS A 459 28.62 34.53 -7.42
N MET A 460 28.63 33.69 -6.38
CA MET A 460 28.06 34.01 -5.09
C MET A 460 28.97 34.99 -4.37
N SER A 461 28.48 36.20 -4.12
CA SER A 461 29.25 37.19 -3.37
C SER A 461 29.32 36.79 -1.88
N HIS A 462 30.34 37.29 -1.18
CA HIS A 462 30.42 37.11 0.28
C HIS A 462 29.20 37.73 1.01
N ALA A 463 28.61 38.79 0.46
CA ALA A 463 27.40 39.40 0.99
C ALA A 463 26.18 38.47 0.85
N ASP A 464 26.02 37.82 -0.30
CA ASP A 464 24.96 36.84 -0.54
C ASP A 464 25.11 35.62 0.37
N TRP A 465 26.34 35.14 0.54
CA TRP A 465 26.66 34.07 1.49
C TRP A 465 26.25 34.46 2.91
N THR A 466 26.75 35.60 3.38
CA THR A 466 26.55 36.08 4.74
C THR A 466 25.08 36.33 5.05
N ALA A 467 24.33 36.91 4.12
CA ALA A 467 22.92 37.22 4.29
C ALA A 467 22.04 35.97 4.46
N ALA A 468 22.28 34.91 3.68
CA ALA A 468 21.53 33.67 3.77
C ALA A 468 22.00 32.77 4.93
N PHE A 469 23.31 32.76 5.20
CA PHE A 469 23.92 31.86 6.17
C PHE A 469 23.63 32.28 7.62
N ARG A 470 23.79 33.57 7.95
CA ARG A 470 23.76 34.04 9.34
C ARG A 470 22.45 33.73 10.09
N PRO A 471 21.24 33.98 9.56
CA PRO A 471 20.01 33.78 10.33
C PRO A 471 19.78 32.33 10.73
N LYS A 472 20.16 31.36 9.89
CA LYS A 472 19.98 29.92 10.13
C LYS A 472 21.12 29.32 10.93
N ALA A 473 22.37 29.70 10.67
CA ALA A 473 23.52 29.16 11.39
C ALA A 473 23.80 29.95 12.68
N VAL A 474 24.28 31.19 12.55
CA VAL A 474 24.64 32.05 13.70
C VAL A 474 23.43 32.31 14.60
N GLY A 475 22.27 32.56 14.00
CA GLY A 475 21.02 32.74 14.74
C GLY A 475 20.63 31.51 15.54
N ALA A 476 20.72 30.30 14.98
CA ALA A 476 20.41 29.07 15.72
C ALA A 476 21.38 28.84 16.88
N ILE A 477 22.68 29.05 16.67
CA ILE A 477 23.70 28.96 17.71
C ILE A 477 23.39 29.94 18.85
N ASN A 478 23.15 31.21 18.53
CA ASN A 478 22.82 32.21 19.55
C ASN A 478 21.54 31.85 20.34
N LEU A 479 20.50 31.33 19.67
CA LEU A 479 19.26 30.91 20.34
C LEU A 479 19.53 29.78 21.34
N VAL A 480 20.35 28.81 20.98
CA VAL A 480 20.75 27.71 21.88
C VAL A 480 21.62 28.23 23.02
N ASP A 481 22.60 29.08 22.72
CA ASP A 481 23.52 29.62 23.74
C ASP A 481 22.81 30.52 24.76
N VAL A 482 21.78 31.26 24.35
CA VAL A 482 21.07 32.22 25.20
C VAL A 482 19.88 31.59 25.92
N PHE A 483 19.13 30.71 25.27
CA PHE A 483 17.91 30.12 25.85
C PHE A 483 18.11 28.67 26.31
N GLY A 484 19.18 28.00 25.91
CA GLY A 484 19.44 26.61 26.23
C GLY A 484 20.00 26.39 27.64
N PRO A 485 20.05 25.13 28.09
CA PRO A 485 20.68 24.79 29.35
C PRO A 485 22.20 24.99 29.28
N ASP A 486 22.84 25.26 30.42
CA ASP A 486 24.30 25.33 30.51
C ASP A 486 24.91 23.94 30.25
N LEU A 487 25.41 23.75 29.03
CA LEU A 487 26.02 22.50 28.57
C LEU A 487 27.36 22.20 29.26
N SER A 488 28.00 23.17 29.90
CA SER A 488 29.27 22.98 30.63
C SER A 488 29.07 22.30 32.00
N ALA A 489 27.85 22.39 32.55
CA ALA A 489 27.45 21.75 33.80
C ALA A 489 26.98 20.29 33.60
N LEU A 490 26.81 19.84 32.35
CA LEU A 490 26.33 18.52 31.98
C LEU A 490 27.48 17.49 31.97
N GLY A 491 27.77 16.93 33.14
CA GLY A 491 28.50 15.66 33.23
C GLY A 491 27.70 14.53 32.56
N LYS A 492 28.34 13.36 32.34
CA LYS A 492 27.77 12.12 31.76
C LYS A 492 26.59 11.49 32.56
N ALA A 493 25.85 12.26 33.36
CA ALA A 493 24.63 11.80 34.01
C ALA A 493 23.49 11.74 32.98
N ASP A 494 22.59 10.79 33.18
CA ASP A 494 21.57 10.36 32.21
C ASP A 494 20.80 11.52 31.59
N ARG A 495 20.79 11.55 30.26
CA ARG A 495 20.16 12.59 29.41
C ARG A 495 18.64 12.68 29.55
N CYS A 496 18.05 11.87 30.43
CA CYS A 496 16.62 11.61 30.52
C CYS A 496 15.88 12.54 31.51
N ASP A 497 16.59 13.21 32.44
CA ASP A 497 15.98 14.06 33.49
C ASP A 497 16.14 15.58 33.28
N LEU A 498 16.41 16.05 32.05
CA LEU A 498 16.84 17.43 31.84
C LEU A 498 15.68 18.45 31.77
N CYS A 499 15.55 19.22 32.85
CA CYS A 499 14.82 20.49 32.93
C CYS A 499 15.43 21.56 31.98
N GLY A 500 14.94 21.66 30.75
CA GLY A 500 15.32 22.72 29.80
C GLY A 500 14.37 22.81 28.61
N PRO A 501 14.37 23.92 27.84
CA PRO A 501 13.49 24.06 26.69
C PRO A 501 13.84 23.06 25.60
N TRP A 502 12.83 22.68 24.81
CA TRP A 502 13.06 21.99 23.54
C TRP A 502 13.39 23.00 22.43
N PHE A 503 14.11 22.55 21.41
CA PHE A 503 14.50 23.33 20.24
C PHE A 503 14.00 22.68 18.95
N LEU A 504 13.38 23.47 18.10
CA LEU A 504 12.93 23.04 16.79
C LEU A 504 13.55 23.94 15.72
N PHE A 505 14.32 23.36 14.81
CA PHE A 505 14.91 24.07 13.69
C PHE A 505 14.15 23.73 12.41
N LEU A 506 13.57 24.74 11.76
CA LEU A 506 12.99 24.55 10.42
C LEU A 506 14.11 24.64 9.40
N SER A 507 14.78 23.51 9.16
CA SER A 507 15.85 23.32 8.19
C SER A 507 15.28 23.08 6.79
N SER A 508 16.04 22.47 5.88
CA SER A 508 15.63 22.23 4.50
C SER A 508 16.32 21.01 3.92
N ALA A 509 15.57 20.18 3.19
CA ALA A 509 16.10 19.04 2.45
C ALA A 509 17.23 19.42 1.48
N SER A 510 17.35 20.69 1.09
CA SER A 510 18.50 21.20 0.33
C SER A 510 19.84 21.05 1.06
N GLY A 511 19.86 21.00 2.39
CA GLY A 511 21.06 20.70 3.20
C GLY A 511 21.51 19.25 3.07
N VAL A 512 20.59 18.35 2.72
CA VAL A 512 20.83 16.92 2.53
C VAL A 512 21.18 16.66 1.07
N ILE A 513 20.20 16.70 0.16
CA ILE A 513 20.40 16.33 -1.24
C ILE A 513 21.04 17.41 -2.11
N GLY A 514 21.15 18.64 -1.59
CA GLY A 514 21.66 19.79 -2.33
C GLY A 514 20.61 20.43 -3.24
N ASN A 515 20.77 21.72 -3.50
CA ASN A 515 20.03 22.42 -4.55
C ASN A 515 20.97 23.41 -5.29
N ARG A 516 20.82 23.50 -6.62
CA ARG A 516 21.68 24.34 -7.44
C ARG A 516 21.46 25.81 -7.10
N GLY A 517 22.55 26.54 -6.87
CA GLY A 517 22.51 27.95 -6.50
C GLY A 517 22.33 28.23 -5.01
N GLN A 518 22.18 27.21 -4.18
CA GLN A 518 21.86 27.35 -2.75
C GLN A 518 22.99 26.88 -1.82
N ALA A 519 24.26 27.04 -2.22
CA ALA A 519 25.40 26.60 -1.42
C ALA A 519 25.44 27.25 -0.02
N ASN A 520 25.16 28.55 0.07
CA ASN A 520 25.04 29.30 1.33
C ASN A 520 23.88 28.79 2.21
N TYR A 521 22.71 28.57 1.61
CA TYR A 521 21.51 28.12 2.30
C TYR A 521 21.66 26.67 2.79
N ALA A 522 22.12 25.75 1.93
CA ALA A 522 22.39 24.36 2.28
C ALA A 522 23.41 24.25 3.42
N ALA A 523 24.51 25.02 3.36
CA ALA A 523 25.50 25.06 4.44
C ALA A 523 24.92 25.53 5.77
N ALA A 524 23.99 26.50 5.74
CA ALA A 524 23.37 27.01 6.96
C ALA A 524 22.38 26.03 7.59
N ASN A 525 21.64 25.28 6.76
CA ASN A 525 20.74 24.20 7.19
C ASN A 525 21.53 23.05 7.84
N ALA A 526 22.65 22.63 7.22
CA ALA A 526 23.54 21.60 7.76
C ALA A 526 24.09 21.94 9.17
N VAL A 527 24.25 23.24 9.48
CA VAL A 527 24.59 23.67 10.84
C VAL A 527 23.44 23.38 11.81
N GLN A 528 22.20 23.67 11.44
CA GLN A 528 21.02 23.37 12.28
C GLN A 528 20.88 21.85 12.53
N ASP A 529 21.14 21.04 11.51
CA ASP A 529 21.13 19.57 11.62
C ASP A 529 22.19 19.08 12.61
N ALA A 530 23.41 19.61 12.53
CA ALA A 530 24.48 19.29 13.45
C ALA A 530 24.19 19.78 14.89
N LEU A 531 23.57 20.96 15.05
CA LEU A 531 23.16 21.46 16.36
C LEU A 531 22.12 20.53 16.99
N ALA A 532 21.11 20.11 16.23
CA ALA A 532 20.07 19.22 16.75
C ALA A 532 20.66 17.92 17.28
N GLN A 533 21.61 17.31 16.56
CA GLN A 533 22.31 16.09 16.99
C GLN A 533 23.14 16.27 18.27
N SER A 534 23.60 17.50 18.53
CA SER A 534 24.44 17.81 19.70
C SER A 534 23.66 18.08 20.99
N LEU A 535 22.32 18.19 20.90
CA LEU A 535 21.46 18.63 21.99
C LEU A 535 20.44 17.53 22.38
N PRO A 536 20.07 17.41 23.67
CA PRO A 536 19.19 16.33 24.13
C PRO A 536 17.71 16.51 23.76
N ARG A 537 17.24 17.74 23.56
CA ARG A 537 15.84 18.07 23.21
C ARG A 537 15.81 19.00 21.99
N ALA A 538 16.43 18.58 20.90
CA ALA A 538 16.44 19.37 19.68
C ALA A 538 16.16 18.52 18.46
N VAL A 539 15.35 19.05 17.54
CA VAL A 539 15.04 18.41 16.27
C VAL A 539 15.22 19.40 15.13
N SER A 540 15.91 18.98 14.09
CA SER A 540 15.99 19.67 12.80
C SER A 540 15.02 19.02 11.81
N LEU A 541 14.11 19.82 11.25
CA LEU A 541 13.19 19.40 10.20
C LEU A 541 13.74 19.84 8.85
N ASP A 542 14.34 18.93 8.10
CA ASP A 542 14.77 19.15 6.73
C ASP A 542 13.58 19.05 5.78
N LEU A 543 12.91 20.18 5.62
CA LEU A 543 11.67 20.28 4.86
C LEU A 543 11.92 20.32 3.36
N GLY A 544 11.17 19.52 2.62
CA GLY A 544 10.82 19.80 1.23
C GLY A 544 9.78 20.92 1.13
N PRO A 545 9.26 21.21 -0.07
CA PRO A 545 8.22 22.22 -0.26
C PRO A 545 6.96 21.87 0.56
N VAL A 546 6.60 22.69 1.54
CA VAL A 546 5.32 22.55 2.25
C VAL A 546 4.23 23.18 1.38
N LEU A 547 3.22 22.38 1.03
CA LEU A 547 2.06 22.80 0.27
C LEU A 547 1.11 23.59 1.18
N GLU A 548 0.40 24.57 0.64
CA GLU A 548 -0.61 25.39 1.35
C GLU A 548 -0.08 26.32 2.47
N ALA A 549 1.21 26.24 2.82
CA ALA A 549 1.87 27.19 3.73
C ALA A 549 3.38 27.31 3.43
N GLY A 550 3.95 28.50 3.61
CA GLY A 550 5.41 28.74 3.44
C GLY A 550 5.74 29.77 2.36
N MET A 551 6.99 29.76 1.87
CA MET A 551 7.50 30.74 0.90
C MET A 551 7.10 30.47 -0.56
N LEU A 552 6.49 29.31 -0.84
CA LEU A 552 6.19 28.81 -2.20
C LEU A 552 4.68 28.66 -2.46
N VAL A 553 3.84 29.24 -1.59
CA VAL A 553 2.39 29.26 -1.76
C VAL A 553 2.08 30.02 -3.06
N GLU A 554 1.32 29.38 -3.97
CA GLU A 554 0.90 29.93 -5.28
C GLU A 554 1.99 30.03 -6.38
N ASP A 555 3.19 29.48 -6.18
CA ASP A 555 4.25 29.45 -7.21
C ASP A 555 4.40 28.05 -7.86
N GLU A 556 3.45 27.71 -8.74
CA GLU A 556 3.42 26.43 -9.45
C GLU A 556 4.66 26.19 -10.32
N GLU A 557 5.23 27.25 -10.90
CA GLU A 557 6.41 27.16 -11.76
C GLU A 557 7.64 26.74 -10.95
N THR A 558 7.85 27.34 -9.78
CA THR A 558 8.95 26.98 -8.89
C THR A 558 8.74 25.59 -8.29
N LEU A 559 7.50 25.20 -7.94
CA LEU A 559 7.20 23.83 -7.48
C LEU A 559 7.50 22.78 -8.55
N ALA A 560 7.23 23.07 -9.83
CA ALA A 560 7.58 22.18 -10.94
C ALA A 560 9.11 22.05 -11.09
N LYS A 561 9.86 23.15 -10.97
CA LYS A 561 11.34 23.13 -11.01
C LYS A 561 11.93 22.32 -9.85
N LEU A 562 11.40 22.49 -8.64
CA LEU A 562 11.82 21.75 -7.46
C LEU A 562 11.51 20.25 -7.60
N ARG A 563 10.35 19.89 -8.15
CA ARG A 563 10.02 18.50 -8.50
C ARG A 563 11.02 17.90 -9.47
N GLY A 564 11.40 18.63 -10.52
CA GLY A 564 12.44 18.22 -11.46
C GLY A 564 13.83 18.07 -10.81
N ALA A 565 14.08 18.78 -9.70
CA ALA A 565 15.30 18.66 -8.89
C ALA A 565 15.22 17.59 -7.80
N GLY A 566 14.12 16.84 -7.70
CA GLY A 566 13.94 15.74 -6.75
C GLY A 566 13.33 16.16 -5.41
N PHE A 567 12.70 17.34 -5.33
CA PHE A 567 11.97 17.79 -4.14
C PHE A 567 10.45 17.63 -4.34
N TYR A 568 9.78 17.00 -3.40
CA TYR A 568 8.36 16.68 -3.47
C TYR A 568 7.57 17.41 -2.39
N GLY A 569 6.34 17.78 -2.73
CA GLY A 569 5.46 18.54 -1.85
C GLY A 569 5.03 17.73 -0.62
N ILE A 570 5.04 18.39 0.54
CA ILE A 570 4.58 17.88 1.83
C ILE A 570 3.26 18.57 2.14
N ARG A 571 2.23 17.84 2.57
CA ARG A 571 0.96 18.49 2.96
C ARG A 571 1.16 19.27 4.25
N HIS A 572 0.43 20.37 4.40
CA HIS A 572 0.51 21.20 5.62
C HIS A 572 0.20 20.40 6.89
N ARG A 573 -0.77 19.48 6.83
CA ARG A 573 -1.11 18.58 7.94
C ARG A 573 0.09 17.71 8.37
N ASP A 574 0.78 17.09 7.40
CA ASP A 574 1.91 16.19 7.66
C ASP A 574 3.09 16.98 8.28
N PHE A 575 3.25 18.24 7.87
CA PHE A 575 4.20 19.17 8.52
C PHE A 575 3.85 19.42 10.00
N LEU A 576 2.59 19.67 10.33
CA LEU A 576 2.17 19.85 11.72
C LEU A 576 2.35 18.57 12.54
N THR A 577 2.10 17.39 11.98
CA THR A 577 2.41 16.12 12.63
C THR A 577 3.90 16.01 12.94
N MET A 578 4.79 16.32 11.98
CA MET A 578 6.24 16.33 12.22
C MET A 578 6.65 17.30 13.34
N VAL A 579 6.03 18.48 13.39
CA VAL A 579 6.25 19.46 14.48
C VAL A 579 5.80 18.91 15.82
N GLU A 580 4.63 18.29 15.88
CA GLU A 580 4.11 17.67 17.10
C GLU A 580 5.07 16.59 17.61
N ARG A 581 5.47 15.63 16.75
CA ARG A 581 6.41 14.56 17.10
C ARG A 581 7.79 15.09 17.52
N ALA A 582 8.23 16.18 16.91
CA ALA A 582 9.47 16.85 17.30
C ALA A 582 9.41 17.44 18.71
N ILE A 583 8.25 17.97 19.12
CA ILE A 583 8.06 18.57 20.45
C ILE A 583 7.83 17.49 21.52
N THR A 584 7.03 16.47 21.22
CA THR A 584 6.75 15.37 22.16
C THR A 584 7.98 14.51 22.41
N GLY A 585 8.92 14.48 21.46
CA GLY A 585 10.18 13.73 21.56
C GLY A 585 10.01 12.23 21.32
N GLU A 586 8.82 11.80 20.89
CA GLU A 586 8.50 10.44 20.53
C GLU A 586 7.83 10.44 19.14
N VAL A 587 8.35 9.62 18.22
CA VAL A 587 7.66 9.34 16.96
C VAL A 587 6.41 8.52 17.28
N VAL A 588 6.59 7.52 18.15
CA VAL A 588 5.57 6.77 18.88
C VAL A 588 6.06 6.34 20.24
N THR A 589 5.16 5.82 21.08
CA THR A 589 5.46 5.39 22.44
C THR A 589 6.69 4.49 22.47
N GLY A 590 7.71 4.95 23.21
CA GLY A 590 8.97 4.23 23.36
C GLY A 590 9.99 4.41 22.23
N VAL A 591 9.62 5.04 21.10
CA VAL A 591 10.53 5.36 20.00
C VAL A 591 10.82 6.86 19.99
N ALA A 592 12.03 7.22 20.41
CA ALA A 592 12.45 8.62 20.45
C ALA A 592 12.49 9.26 19.05
N THR A 593 12.08 10.53 18.98
CA THR A 593 12.19 11.32 17.74
C THR A 593 13.66 11.50 17.35
N PRO A 594 14.06 11.19 16.11
CA PRO A 594 15.42 11.44 15.66
C PRO A 594 15.71 12.94 15.68
N ALA A 595 16.96 13.30 15.97
CA ALA A 595 17.39 14.70 15.99
C ALA A 595 17.31 15.38 14.61
N GLN A 596 17.20 14.62 13.53
CA GLN A 596 17.07 15.11 12.15
C GLN A 596 15.98 14.32 11.43
N ILE A 597 15.00 15.02 10.87
CA ILE A 597 13.91 14.45 10.07
C ILE A 597 13.98 15.04 8.67
N VAL A 598 14.14 14.19 7.66
CA VAL A 598 14.20 14.59 6.24
C VAL A 598 12.89 14.26 5.55
N SER A 599 12.32 15.22 4.85
CA SER A 599 11.01 15.10 4.21
C SER A 599 10.99 15.71 2.82
N GLY A 600 10.05 15.26 1.97
CA GLY A 600 9.88 15.81 0.63
C GLY A 600 11.09 15.60 -0.30
N VAL A 601 11.83 14.51 -0.12
CA VAL A 601 12.95 14.08 -0.98
C VAL A 601 12.53 12.91 -1.85
N GLY A 602 12.99 12.88 -3.10
CA GLY A 602 12.70 11.81 -4.05
C GLY A 602 13.34 10.47 -3.67
N THR A 603 12.53 9.41 -3.66
CA THR A 603 12.99 8.02 -3.73
C THR A 603 12.97 7.53 -5.18
N GLY A 604 13.61 6.39 -5.46
CA GLY A 604 13.61 5.79 -6.80
C GLY A 604 12.21 5.63 -7.40
N GLY A 605 11.30 5.03 -6.63
CA GLY A 605 9.91 4.83 -7.04
C GLY A 605 9.17 6.15 -7.23
N LEU A 606 9.36 7.12 -6.33
CA LEU A 606 8.68 8.42 -6.41
C LEU A 606 9.15 9.23 -7.63
N ILE A 607 10.45 9.19 -7.94
CA ILE A 607 11.02 9.79 -9.16
C ILE A 607 10.42 9.15 -10.40
N ARG A 608 10.31 7.81 -10.44
CA ARG A 608 9.73 7.07 -11.56
C ARG A 608 8.24 7.40 -11.77
N GLN A 609 7.46 7.44 -10.70
CA GLN A 609 6.01 7.74 -10.76
C GLN A 609 5.73 9.15 -11.28
N ASN A 610 6.60 10.12 -10.98
CA ASN A 610 6.40 11.53 -11.32
C ASN A 610 6.99 11.94 -12.67
N ASN A 611 7.19 10.97 -13.56
CA ASN A 611 7.81 11.12 -14.88
C ASN A 611 9.27 11.63 -14.75
N PRO A 612 10.26 10.74 -14.89
CA PRO A 612 11.59 10.91 -14.31
C PRO A 612 12.24 12.24 -14.68
N GLY A 613 12.35 13.13 -13.69
CA GLY A 613 13.47 14.07 -13.67
C GLY A 613 14.77 13.28 -13.45
N ASP A 614 15.89 13.78 -13.95
CA ASP A 614 17.23 13.26 -13.65
C ASP A 614 17.89 14.23 -12.65
N PRO A 615 17.48 14.19 -11.37
CA PRO A 615 18.01 15.11 -10.37
C PRO A 615 19.48 14.78 -10.15
N PHE A 616 20.33 15.81 -10.22
CA PHE A 616 21.78 15.63 -10.26
C PHE A 616 22.35 14.83 -9.09
N TRP A 617 21.73 14.92 -7.91
CA TRP A 617 22.17 14.23 -6.71
C TRP A 617 21.97 12.72 -6.81
N SER A 618 21.01 12.23 -7.60
CA SER A 618 20.75 10.79 -7.76
C SER A 618 21.94 10.04 -8.36
N ARG A 619 22.82 10.74 -9.09
CA ARG A 619 24.05 10.19 -9.68
C ARG A 619 25.19 10.03 -8.67
N SER A 620 25.06 10.61 -7.48
CA SER A 620 26.06 10.48 -6.42
C SER A 620 25.95 9.12 -5.75
N ALA A 621 27.09 8.48 -5.52
CA ALA A 621 27.16 7.21 -4.79
C ALA A 621 26.54 7.29 -3.39
N MET A 622 26.56 8.48 -2.77
CA MET A 622 25.98 8.73 -1.44
C MET A 622 24.48 8.41 -1.38
N TYR A 623 23.75 8.58 -2.49
CA TYR A 623 22.29 8.41 -2.56
C TYR A 623 21.87 7.12 -3.28
N SER A 624 22.82 6.20 -3.51
CA SER A 624 22.58 4.95 -4.23
C SER A 624 21.45 4.10 -3.62
N TYR A 625 21.39 3.99 -2.28
CA TYR A 625 20.31 3.26 -1.61
C TYR A 625 18.94 3.94 -1.80
N MET A 626 18.88 5.27 -1.71
CA MET A 626 17.64 6.04 -1.85
C MET A 626 17.01 5.88 -3.25
N ASN A 627 17.83 5.70 -4.28
CA ASN A 627 17.39 5.41 -5.66
C ASN A 627 16.71 4.03 -5.80
N THR A 628 16.80 3.16 -4.80
CA THR A 628 16.20 1.83 -4.83
C THR A 628 14.91 1.74 -4.01
N VAL A 629 14.63 2.73 -3.15
CA VAL A 629 13.42 2.80 -2.33
C VAL A 629 12.19 3.04 -3.22
N ASP A 630 11.05 2.44 -2.87
CA ASP A 630 9.75 2.49 -3.55
C ASP A 630 9.70 1.99 -5.01
N MET A 631 10.81 1.42 -5.49
CA MET A 631 10.87 0.86 -6.83
C MET A 631 10.10 -0.47 -6.90
N PRO A 632 9.26 -0.69 -7.93
CA PRO A 632 8.49 -1.92 -8.06
C PRO A 632 9.40 -3.16 -8.12
N VAL A 633 8.96 -4.24 -7.48
CA VAL A 633 9.63 -5.55 -7.54
C VAL A 633 9.25 -6.18 -8.88
N THR A 634 10.05 -5.99 -9.92
CA THR A 634 9.88 -6.74 -11.17
C THR A 634 10.46 -8.14 -10.98
N ALA A 635 9.61 -9.16 -11.11
CA ALA A 635 10.05 -10.54 -11.29
C ALA A 635 10.88 -10.65 -12.59
N PRO A 636 11.87 -11.55 -12.68
CA PRO A 636 12.78 -11.59 -13.83
C PRO A 636 12.20 -12.14 -15.15
N GLU A 637 10.89 -12.36 -15.31
CA GLU A 637 10.38 -13.18 -16.43
C GLU A 637 9.05 -12.74 -17.08
N GLU A 638 8.70 -11.45 -17.10
CA GLU A 638 7.60 -10.99 -17.96
C GLU A 638 8.12 -10.18 -19.15
N GLU A 639 7.89 -10.72 -20.34
CA GLU A 639 8.08 -10.04 -21.62
C GLU A 639 7.53 -8.63 -21.57
N TYR A 640 8.42 -7.65 -21.77
CA TYR A 640 8.11 -6.24 -21.94
C TYR A 640 7.08 -6.06 -23.07
N SER A 641 5.80 -6.11 -22.72
CA SER A 641 4.70 -5.76 -23.60
C SER A 641 4.02 -4.50 -23.05
N GLY A 642 4.32 -3.38 -23.71
CA GLY A 642 3.41 -2.23 -23.80
C GLY A 642 3.28 -1.30 -22.59
N ASN A 643 4.33 -0.51 -22.28
CA ASN A 643 4.23 0.96 -22.11
C ASN A 643 5.60 1.59 -21.76
N GLY A 644 6.32 2.06 -22.77
CA GLY A 644 7.00 3.38 -22.82
C GLY A 644 7.99 3.86 -21.75
N GLY A 645 8.45 3.05 -20.80
CA GLY A 645 9.47 3.45 -19.82
C GLY A 645 10.81 2.75 -20.04
N LEU A 646 11.86 3.51 -20.39
CA LEU A 646 13.25 3.00 -20.43
C LEU A 646 13.67 2.50 -19.02
N PRO A 647 14.34 1.34 -18.89
CA PRO A 647 14.95 0.91 -17.64
C PRO A 647 15.98 1.97 -17.19
N SER A 648 15.88 2.40 -15.94
CA SER A 648 16.85 3.30 -15.32
C SER A 648 18.17 2.57 -15.02
N GLU A 649 19.24 3.32 -14.78
CA GLU A 649 20.53 2.74 -14.35
C GLU A 649 20.39 1.92 -13.05
N ALA A 650 19.42 2.26 -12.19
CA ALA A 650 19.10 1.51 -10.98
C ALA A 650 18.42 0.15 -11.28
N ASP A 651 17.59 0.08 -12.33
CA ASP A 651 16.98 -1.16 -12.79
C ASP A 651 18.05 -2.12 -13.32
N VAL A 652 18.98 -1.61 -14.14
CA VAL A 652 20.10 -2.38 -14.68
C VAL A 652 21.00 -2.93 -13.57
N LYS A 653 21.31 -2.12 -12.54
CA LYS A 653 22.13 -2.57 -11.39
C LYS A 653 21.45 -3.67 -10.57
N ARG A 654 20.13 -3.58 -10.34
CA ARG A 654 19.37 -4.64 -9.65
C ARG A 654 19.26 -5.91 -10.48
N MET A 655 18.98 -5.78 -11.77
CA MET A 655 18.92 -6.93 -12.69
C MET A 655 20.27 -7.66 -12.71
N LEU A 656 21.39 -6.92 -12.75
CA LEU A 656 22.73 -7.50 -12.67
C LEU A 656 23.03 -8.17 -11.32
N ALA A 657 22.54 -7.61 -10.21
CA ALA A 657 22.67 -8.22 -8.89
C ALA A 657 21.84 -9.51 -8.71
N ALA A 658 20.78 -9.68 -9.50
CA ALA A 658 19.92 -10.87 -9.49
C ALA A 658 20.35 -11.97 -10.48
N CYS A 659 21.36 -11.72 -11.33
CA CYS A 659 21.82 -12.67 -12.33
C CYS A 659 22.53 -13.88 -11.70
N SER A 660 22.18 -15.08 -12.18
CA SER A 660 22.84 -16.34 -11.80
C SER A 660 24.02 -16.71 -12.69
N ASP A 661 24.14 -16.11 -13.88
CA ASP A 661 25.17 -16.44 -14.87
C ASP A 661 25.65 -15.21 -15.65
N THR A 662 26.81 -15.36 -16.30
CA THR A 662 27.51 -14.31 -17.04
C THR A 662 26.84 -13.99 -18.38
N GLU A 663 26.05 -14.90 -18.94
CA GLU A 663 25.38 -14.71 -20.23
C GLU A 663 24.14 -13.81 -20.08
N ALA A 664 23.35 -14.03 -19.03
CA ALA A 664 22.24 -13.16 -18.63
C ALA A 664 22.75 -11.75 -18.29
N ALA A 665 23.85 -11.65 -17.53
CA ALA A 665 24.48 -10.37 -17.23
C ALA A 665 24.95 -9.64 -18.50
N ALA A 666 25.57 -10.36 -19.45
CA ALA A 666 25.97 -9.80 -20.74
C ALA A 666 24.76 -9.32 -21.57
N GLY A 667 23.64 -10.04 -21.53
CA GLY A 667 22.39 -9.62 -22.20
C GLY A 667 21.82 -8.32 -21.64
N ILE A 668 21.81 -8.18 -20.31
CA ILE A 668 21.36 -6.96 -19.62
C ILE A 668 22.27 -5.77 -19.92
N ILE A 669 23.60 -5.98 -19.84
CA ILE A 669 24.59 -4.95 -20.17
C ILE A 669 24.45 -4.53 -21.63
N CYS A 670 24.27 -5.49 -22.54
CA CYS A 670 24.10 -5.21 -23.98
C CYS A 670 22.87 -4.34 -24.23
N THR A 671 21.75 -4.66 -23.60
CA THR A 671 20.51 -3.86 -23.70
C THR A 671 20.72 -2.45 -23.15
N GLY A 672 21.38 -2.30 -22.01
CA GLY A 672 21.71 -0.99 -21.43
C GLY A 672 22.65 -0.16 -22.31
N LEU A 673 23.67 -0.79 -22.92
CA LEU A 673 24.60 -0.12 -23.84
C LEU A 673 23.89 0.36 -25.11
N VAL A 674 23.03 -0.48 -25.71
CA VAL A 674 22.22 -0.11 -26.88
C VAL A 674 21.33 1.09 -26.57
N GLN A 675 20.67 1.11 -25.41
CA GLN A 675 19.84 2.23 -25.00
C GLN A 675 20.63 3.52 -24.74
N LEU A 676 21.80 3.42 -24.11
CA LEU A 676 22.72 4.56 -23.92
C LEU A 676 23.16 5.16 -25.26
N MET A 677 23.50 4.31 -26.23
CA MET A 677 23.85 4.75 -27.58
C MET A 677 22.67 5.40 -28.29
N ALA A 678 21.49 4.79 -28.24
CA ALA A 678 20.28 5.30 -28.87
C ALA A 678 19.97 6.72 -28.35
N LYS A 679 20.04 6.89 -27.02
CA LYS A 679 19.82 8.18 -26.38
C LYS A 679 20.90 9.21 -26.73
N ALA A 680 22.18 8.82 -26.73
CA ALA A 680 23.28 9.73 -27.05
C ALA A 680 23.25 10.19 -28.53
N MET A 681 22.73 9.34 -29.42
CA MET A 681 22.68 9.58 -30.85
C MET A 681 21.33 10.12 -31.34
N THR A 682 20.32 10.23 -30.47
CA THR A 682 18.95 10.58 -30.85
C THR A 682 18.32 9.58 -31.83
N LEU A 683 18.70 8.31 -31.71
CA LEU A 683 18.14 7.18 -32.46
C LEU A 683 17.19 6.36 -31.58
N LEU A 684 16.37 5.51 -32.21
CA LEU A 684 15.61 4.48 -31.51
C LEU A 684 16.52 3.28 -31.19
N PRO A 685 16.32 2.58 -30.05
CA PRO A 685 17.09 1.38 -29.71
C PRO A 685 17.06 0.30 -30.80
N GLU A 686 15.96 0.22 -31.55
CA GLU A 686 15.76 -0.70 -32.68
C GLU A 686 16.66 -0.38 -33.89
N GLU A 687 17.18 0.84 -34.00
CA GLU A 687 18.07 1.29 -35.09
C GLU A 687 19.54 0.94 -34.84
N ILE A 688 19.85 0.39 -33.66
CA ILE A 688 21.20 0.01 -33.26
C ILE A 688 21.33 -1.50 -33.32
N ASP A 689 22.23 -1.96 -34.18
CA ASP A 689 22.58 -3.37 -34.34
C ASP A 689 23.61 -3.77 -33.27
N PRO A 690 23.26 -4.65 -32.32
CA PRO A 690 24.18 -5.09 -31.27
C PRO A 690 25.40 -5.85 -31.79
N GLU A 691 25.35 -6.35 -33.03
CA GLU A 691 26.45 -7.08 -33.68
C GLU A 691 27.45 -6.14 -34.37
N ARG A 692 27.19 -4.83 -34.41
CA ARG A 692 28.12 -3.84 -34.96
C ARG A 692 28.94 -3.15 -33.87
N ALA A 693 30.12 -2.67 -34.24
CA ALA A 693 30.98 -1.92 -33.33
C ALA A 693 30.40 -0.51 -33.06
N PRO A 694 30.54 0.04 -31.85
CA PRO A 694 30.08 1.41 -31.53
C PRO A 694 30.66 2.48 -32.46
N SER A 695 31.87 2.27 -32.99
CA SER A 695 32.53 3.15 -33.96
C SER A 695 31.78 3.26 -35.30
N ALA A 696 31.03 2.23 -35.70
CA ALA A 696 30.22 2.26 -36.93
C ALA A 696 29.06 3.27 -36.84
N TYR A 697 28.73 3.68 -35.63
CA TYR A 697 27.70 4.65 -35.31
C TYR A 697 28.27 6.03 -34.95
N GLY A 698 29.60 6.23 -35.01
CA GLY A 698 30.22 7.52 -34.70
C GLY A 698 30.18 7.91 -33.21
N VAL A 699 30.06 6.92 -32.32
CA VAL A 699 29.97 7.14 -30.87
C VAL A 699 31.32 7.55 -30.30
N ASP A 700 31.34 8.67 -29.56
CA ASP A 700 32.55 9.21 -28.93
C ASP A 700 32.85 8.47 -27.62
N SER A 701 34.14 8.20 -27.35
CA SER A 701 34.61 7.28 -26.28
C SER A 701 34.19 7.64 -24.84
N LEU A 702 33.65 8.85 -24.61
CA LEU A 702 33.19 9.36 -23.33
C LEU A 702 31.86 8.75 -22.83
N ILE A 703 31.07 8.14 -23.72
CA ILE A 703 29.72 7.64 -23.39
C ILE A 703 29.75 6.34 -22.56
N PHE A 704 30.84 5.56 -22.63
CA PHE A 704 30.91 4.20 -22.05
C PHE A 704 31.91 4.04 -20.91
N ARG A 705 32.45 5.15 -20.39
CA ARG A 705 33.57 5.10 -19.44
C ARG A 705 33.24 4.35 -18.14
N ASN A 706 31.96 4.20 -17.80
CA ASN A 706 31.49 3.44 -16.64
C ASN A 706 30.19 2.69 -16.97
N ALA A 707 30.31 1.44 -17.42
CA ALA A 707 29.16 0.60 -17.83
C ALA A 707 28.92 -0.48 -16.77
N GLY A 708 27.79 -0.44 -16.09
CA GLY A 708 27.45 -1.43 -15.05
C GLY A 708 28.39 -1.43 -13.84
N GLY A 709 29.08 -0.32 -13.55
CA GLY A 709 30.01 -0.21 -12.43
C GLY A 709 31.43 -0.73 -12.69
N VAL A 710 31.75 -1.08 -13.94
CA VAL A 710 33.09 -1.49 -14.38
C VAL A 710 33.71 -0.39 -15.25
N ASP A 711 34.93 0.04 -14.91
CA ASP A 711 35.71 0.96 -15.75
C ASP A 711 36.17 0.22 -17.01
N VAL A 712 35.74 0.71 -18.18
CA VAL A 712 36.13 0.19 -19.50
C VAL A 712 37.16 1.11 -20.12
N SER A 713 38.27 0.56 -20.62
CA SER A 713 39.34 1.37 -21.19
C SER A 713 38.96 1.94 -22.57
N VAL A 714 39.48 3.12 -22.90
CA VAL A 714 39.22 3.80 -24.18
C VAL A 714 39.63 2.95 -25.39
N PHE A 715 40.68 2.13 -25.26
CA PHE A 715 41.13 1.22 -26.33
C PHE A 715 40.17 0.05 -26.59
N GLU A 716 39.43 -0.39 -25.57
CA GLU A 716 38.43 -1.47 -25.70
C GLU A 716 37.12 -0.97 -26.31
N ILE A 717 36.80 0.31 -26.09
CA ILE A 717 35.64 1.00 -26.68
C ILE A 717 35.89 1.34 -28.16
N LEU A 718 37.14 1.65 -28.53
CA LEU A 718 37.55 1.99 -29.90
C LEU A 718 37.94 0.79 -30.77
N GLY A 719 37.92 -0.44 -30.23
CA GLY A 719 38.16 -1.65 -31.00
C GLY A 719 37.03 -1.95 -32.01
N GLU A 720 37.28 -2.85 -32.97
CA GLU A 720 36.23 -3.38 -33.86
C GLU A 720 35.28 -4.38 -33.16
N THR A 721 35.22 -4.36 -31.83
CA THR A 721 34.37 -5.27 -31.06
C THR A 721 32.92 -4.80 -31.11
N SER A 722 32.00 -5.73 -31.36
CA SER A 722 30.56 -5.44 -31.37
C SER A 722 30.06 -4.98 -30.01
N VAL A 723 28.94 -4.26 -29.96
CA VAL A 723 28.28 -3.86 -28.70
C VAL A 723 28.01 -5.08 -27.80
N ARG A 724 27.61 -6.21 -28.39
CA ARG A 724 27.44 -7.49 -27.67
C ARG A 724 28.75 -8.07 -27.17
N GLY A 725 29.83 -7.99 -27.95
CA GLY A 725 31.16 -8.42 -27.52
C GLY A 725 31.70 -7.56 -26.36
N LEU A 726 31.47 -6.24 -26.41
CA LEU A 726 31.81 -5.32 -25.33
C LEU A 726 31.04 -5.65 -24.05
N ALA A 727 29.73 -5.93 -24.16
CA ALA A 727 28.90 -6.34 -23.04
C ALA A 727 29.39 -7.63 -22.38
N GLY A 728 29.80 -8.63 -23.17
CA GLY A 728 30.40 -9.86 -22.68
C GLY A 728 31.72 -9.65 -21.92
N MET A 729 32.57 -8.73 -22.40
CA MET A 729 33.80 -8.36 -21.69
C MET A 729 33.52 -7.68 -20.35
N VAL A 730 32.53 -6.79 -20.29
CA VAL A 730 32.11 -6.11 -19.06
C VAL A 730 31.51 -7.10 -18.06
N ALA A 731 30.65 -8.00 -18.53
CA ALA A 731 30.05 -9.06 -17.70
C ALA A 731 31.12 -9.97 -17.07
N ASN A 732 32.12 -10.37 -17.85
CA ASN A 732 33.23 -11.20 -17.37
C ASN A 732 34.15 -10.48 -16.35
N ARG A 733 34.29 -9.16 -16.44
CA ARG A 733 35.11 -8.38 -15.49
C ARG A 733 34.38 -8.05 -14.19
N GLY A 734 33.06 -7.87 -14.25
CA GLY A 734 32.25 -7.49 -13.08
C GLY A 734 32.08 -8.59 -12.04
N ASN A 735 32.51 -9.83 -12.34
CA ASN A 735 32.56 -10.96 -11.41
C ASN A 735 31.25 -11.20 -10.64
N TRP A 736 30.11 -11.05 -11.33
CA TRP A 736 28.74 -11.14 -10.79
C TRP A 736 28.30 -12.57 -10.38
N GLN A 737 29.22 -13.54 -10.39
CA GLN A 737 29.00 -14.92 -9.91
C GLN A 737 29.14 -15.06 -8.38
N GLY A 738 29.48 -14.00 -7.64
CA GLY A 738 30.09 -14.10 -6.31
C GLY A 738 29.32 -13.54 -5.12
N GLU A 739 28.12 -14.01 -4.80
CA GLU A 739 27.59 -13.93 -3.41
C GLU A 739 27.25 -15.29 -2.77
N LYS A 740 27.09 -16.38 -3.55
CA LYS A 740 26.90 -17.72 -2.97
C LYS A 740 28.19 -18.38 -2.48
N GLU A 741 29.35 -18.10 -3.08
CA GLU A 741 30.62 -18.73 -2.66
C GLU A 741 31.27 -18.08 -1.43
N ARG A 742 30.99 -16.80 -1.14
CA ARG A 742 31.51 -16.14 0.08
C ARG A 742 30.82 -16.60 1.36
N ALA A 743 29.57 -17.07 1.28
CA ALA A 743 28.87 -17.65 2.43
C ALA A 743 29.38 -19.05 2.81
N ALA A 744 30.02 -19.77 1.88
CA ALA A 744 30.52 -21.12 2.12
C ALA A 744 31.94 -21.16 2.72
N SER A 745 32.70 -20.07 2.70
CA SER A 745 34.05 -20.01 3.31
C SER A 745 34.08 -19.34 4.70
N CYS A 746 32.93 -18.93 5.23
CA CYS A 746 32.73 -18.43 6.60
C CYS A 746 31.77 -19.29 7.43
N ALA A 747 31.57 -20.56 7.06
CA ALA A 747 30.87 -21.56 7.86
C ALA A 747 31.85 -22.43 8.66
#